data_AF-A0A1G6Z092-F1
#
_entry.id   AF-A0A1G6Z092-F1
#
_cell.length_a   1.000
_cell.length_b   1.000
_cell.length_c   1.000
_cell.angle_alpha   90.00
_cell.angle_beta   90.00
_cell.angle_gamma   90.00
#
_symmetry.space_group_name_H-M   'P 1'
#
loop_
_entity.id
_entity.type
_entity.pdbx_description
1 polymer ?
#
loop_
_entity_poly.entity_id
_entity_poly.type
_entity_poly.pdbx_seq_one_letter_code
_entity_poly.pdbx_strand_id
1 'polypeptide(L)'
;MTRPTIALVGLRGFGAVHLTSLRRRHDAGEVQLVGVVDPAGPVPEVPADVPWFASLAELLGTVLPGTTVVSTPIPTHLPLAREALLAGSDVYLEKPPVAGLDEYDDLREVARRTGRSVQVGFQNLGSPAVARVRELATSGGLGDVQQVDVLGPWSRRPSYYARAAWAGRRLLAGVRTADGVVTNPLAHGVNTALRLAGIERRDQVAAVHTELYRVHDIECDDTAYVRVEPVQGPAVAVALTLAAPEQVEPTVTVRGDVGSAVLAYTVDRVELRRGEDVEVEQHPRTDLVTELVEHGRDPSVPLSSSLGASEAFMVVLEAVQRAPVHAVDQRYVRWGETEDAAPVLEDVVRWCERALAEGGFVAAGAPWADPVAVTRWRPSHPIAVVELDGAVLAVEGDGGDVEVVNGRRPFLHPVRTRSGVRVTDDHAPDHVWHHGISTALQHVGTGDGPTTNLWGGPTYLPADGYQERDDHGHVEHRGFLERGERSWVEELEWIGRDGRPLLRERRRISWEAAGADAWVFGWDLTLTPLVDRLELGSPGSHGRVGGGYGGLTWRLPASVGVDVRTPTASGEDAVHGSTAPWLAWSASVPGGEVTVGLAGADATTAADPWFVRVTGYPGIGSALAWDRPVVTTPADPVRRSFRGLVADGRLDDATVAELLAPAAAADRTA
;
A
#
# COMPACT_ATOMS: atom_id res chain seq x y z
N MET A 1 -22.28 33.83 11.46
CA MET A 1 -21.85 32.52 10.92
C MET A 1 -21.73 31.55 12.08
N THR A 2 -22.12 30.30 11.91
CA THR A 2 -21.95 29.27 12.94
C THR A 2 -20.46 29.00 13.17
N ARG A 3 -20.08 28.78 14.43
CA ARG A 3 -18.69 28.46 14.81
C ARG A 3 -18.34 27.05 14.29
N PRO A 4 -17.12 26.80 13.77
CA PRO A 4 -16.73 25.47 13.32
C PRO A 4 -16.74 24.50 14.48
N THR A 5 -17.24 23.30 14.27
CA THR A 5 -17.25 22.23 15.28
C THR A 5 -16.12 21.25 14.99
N ILE A 6 -15.34 20.94 16.02
CA ILE A 6 -14.16 20.07 15.93
C ILE A 6 -14.28 18.97 16.97
N ALA A 7 -13.92 17.74 16.60
CA ALA A 7 -13.63 16.65 17.53
C ALA A 7 -12.13 16.33 17.51
N LEU A 8 -11.56 15.97 18.66
CA LEU A 8 -10.17 15.49 18.77
C LEU A 8 -10.15 14.03 19.22
N VAL A 9 -9.53 13.17 18.44
CA VAL A 9 -9.35 11.74 18.71
C VAL A 9 -7.88 11.47 19.02
N GLY A 10 -7.61 10.99 20.23
CA GLY A 10 -6.26 10.82 20.79
C GLY A 10 -5.81 12.06 21.56
N LEU A 11 -5.66 11.93 22.88
CA LEU A 11 -5.34 13.07 23.79
C LEU A 11 -3.91 13.05 24.33
N ARG A 12 -3.14 12.03 23.99
CA ARG A 12 -1.79 11.77 24.51
C ARG A 12 -0.75 11.87 23.40
N GLY A 13 0.53 11.96 23.78
CA GLY A 13 1.61 12.15 22.82
C GLY A 13 1.41 13.43 22.03
N PHE A 14 1.39 13.33 20.70
CA PHE A 14 1.16 14.50 19.83
C PHE A 14 -0.27 15.06 19.94
N GLY A 15 -1.25 14.25 20.33
CA GLY A 15 -2.62 14.70 20.61
C GLY A 15 -2.69 15.77 21.69
N ALA A 16 -1.76 15.78 22.65
CA ALA A 16 -1.68 16.84 23.67
C ALA A 16 -1.30 18.21 23.09
N VAL A 17 -0.52 18.24 22.00
CA VAL A 17 -0.18 19.47 21.27
C VAL A 17 -1.42 20.03 20.58
N HIS A 18 -2.18 19.16 19.90
CA HIS A 18 -3.46 19.52 19.30
C HIS A 18 -4.47 20.00 20.33
N LEU A 19 -4.62 19.29 21.45
CA LEU A 19 -5.51 19.68 22.55
C LEU A 19 -5.15 21.07 23.08
N THR A 20 -3.87 21.35 23.29
CA THR A 20 -3.41 22.66 23.76
C THR A 20 -3.79 23.78 22.78
N SER A 21 -3.58 23.57 21.48
CA SER A 21 -3.94 24.55 20.44
C SER A 21 -5.46 24.74 20.34
N LEU A 22 -6.21 23.64 20.26
CA LEU A 22 -7.66 23.63 20.12
C LEU A 22 -8.35 24.22 21.34
N ARG A 23 -7.87 23.95 22.57
CA ARG A 23 -8.38 24.58 23.80
C ARG A 23 -8.29 26.10 23.72
N ARG A 24 -7.12 26.63 23.38
CA ARG A 24 -6.93 28.09 23.27
C ARG A 24 -7.92 28.72 22.28
N ARG A 25 -8.15 28.06 21.13
CA ARG A 25 -9.09 28.52 20.10
C ARG A 25 -10.55 28.38 20.52
N HIS A 26 -10.85 27.34 21.32
CA HIS A 26 -12.15 27.13 21.92
C HIS A 26 -12.50 28.23 22.92
N ASP A 27 -11.58 28.52 23.83
CA ASP A 27 -11.70 29.58 24.85
C ASP A 27 -11.83 30.97 24.18
N ALA A 28 -11.08 31.21 23.09
CA ALA A 28 -11.18 32.43 22.28
C ALA A 28 -12.45 32.51 21.43
N GLY A 29 -13.20 31.41 21.32
CA GLY A 29 -14.42 31.34 20.55
C GLY A 29 -14.25 31.31 19.02
N GLU A 30 -13.06 30.93 18.56
CA GLU A 30 -12.75 30.74 17.13
C GLU A 30 -13.33 29.42 16.61
N VAL A 31 -13.27 28.37 17.43
CA VAL A 31 -13.78 27.01 17.14
C VAL A 31 -14.55 26.46 18.34
N GLN A 32 -15.40 25.46 18.12
CA GLN A 32 -16.08 24.73 19.18
C GLN A 32 -15.54 23.31 19.22
N LEU A 33 -14.81 22.96 20.29
CA LEU A 33 -14.46 21.57 20.55
C LEU A 33 -15.73 20.88 21.06
N VAL A 34 -16.37 20.05 20.23
CA VAL A 34 -17.65 19.41 20.55
C VAL A 34 -17.50 18.10 21.30
N GLY A 35 -16.28 17.55 21.32
CA GLY A 35 -15.94 16.37 22.09
C GLY A 35 -14.50 15.95 21.91
N VAL A 36 -14.01 15.17 22.87
CA VAL A 36 -12.71 14.52 22.83
C VAL A 36 -12.87 13.00 22.96
N VAL A 37 -12.03 12.24 22.26
CA VAL A 37 -12.10 10.78 22.24
C VAL A 37 -10.77 10.20 22.65
N ASP A 38 -10.76 9.37 23.70
CA ASP A 38 -9.59 8.56 24.06
C ASP A 38 -10.01 7.36 24.91
N PRO A 39 -9.72 6.11 24.50
CA PRO A 39 -10.14 4.92 25.25
C PRO A 39 -9.51 4.82 26.64
N ALA A 40 -8.41 5.53 26.90
CA ALA A 40 -7.77 5.58 28.22
C ALA A 40 -8.36 6.65 29.16
N GLY A 41 -9.47 7.27 28.79
CA GLY A 41 -10.12 8.30 29.60
C GLY A 41 -9.63 9.74 29.30
N PRO A 42 -10.34 10.74 29.85
CA PRO A 42 -9.99 12.15 29.66
C PRO A 42 -8.66 12.50 30.34
N VAL A 43 -8.04 13.59 29.90
CA VAL A 43 -6.86 14.19 30.53
C VAL A 43 -7.26 15.51 31.22
N PRO A 44 -6.54 15.94 32.28
CA PRO A 44 -6.88 17.16 33.03
C PRO A 44 -6.95 18.44 32.19
N GLU A 45 -6.25 18.47 31.05
CA GLU A 45 -6.18 19.62 30.14
C GLU A 45 -7.46 19.84 29.32
N VAL A 46 -8.38 18.87 29.29
CA VAL A 46 -9.68 18.97 28.59
C VAL A 46 -10.56 20.00 29.30
N PRO A 47 -11.17 20.96 28.59
CA PRO A 47 -12.10 21.93 29.18
C PRO A 47 -13.30 21.27 29.85
N ALA A 48 -13.77 21.82 30.96
CA ALA A 48 -14.84 21.21 31.77
C ALA A 48 -16.20 21.13 31.05
N ASP A 49 -16.41 21.95 30.04
CA ASP A 49 -17.62 22.00 29.20
C ASP A 49 -17.53 21.12 27.93
N VAL A 50 -16.39 20.47 27.70
CA VAL A 50 -16.17 19.57 26.55
C VAL A 50 -16.36 18.11 26.99
N PRO A 51 -17.33 17.38 26.40
CA PRO A 51 -17.56 15.98 26.76
C PRO A 51 -16.43 15.07 26.26
N TRP A 52 -16.13 14.04 27.04
CA TRP A 52 -15.26 12.94 26.66
C TRP A 52 -16.07 11.70 26.25
N PHE A 53 -15.57 10.96 25.27
CA PHE A 53 -16.12 9.70 24.78
C PHE A 53 -15.05 8.62 24.72
N ALA A 54 -15.45 7.35 24.91
CA ALA A 54 -14.51 6.23 24.86
C ALA A 54 -14.16 5.81 23.43
N SER A 55 -15.04 6.12 22.47
CA SER A 55 -14.84 5.83 21.04
C SER A 55 -15.38 6.95 20.14
N LEU A 56 -14.92 6.97 18.89
CA LEU A 56 -15.43 7.91 17.89
C LEU A 56 -16.91 7.63 17.59
N ALA A 57 -17.33 6.36 17.60
CA ALA A 57 -18.70 5.97 17.33
C ALA A 57 -19.68 6.53 18.37
N GLU A 58 -19.30 6.51 19.65
CA GLU A 58 -20.08 7.12 20.72
C GLU A 58 -20.21 8.64 20.55
N LEU A 59 -19.12 9.31 20.16
CA LEU A 59 -19.14 10.74 19.87
C LEU A 59 -20.08 11.04 18.70
N LEU A 60 -19.94 10.33 17.57
CA LEU A 60 -20.72 10.54 16.36
C LEU A 60 -22.21 10.21 16.54
N GLY A 61 -22.54 9.27 17.44
CA GLY A 61 -23.93 9.01 17.86
C GLY A 61 -24.55 10.15 18.68
N THR A 62 -23.74 11.06 19.21
CA THR A 62 -24.17 12.19 20.05
C THR A 62 -24.10 13.52 19.31
N VAL A 63 -23.03 13.75 18.55
CA VAL A 63 -22.76 15.00 17.83
C VAL A 63 -21.94 14.73 16.57
N LEU A 64 -22.31 15.36 15.46
CA LEU A 64 -21.56 15.28 14.20
C LEU A 64 -20.64 16.52 14.07
N PRO A 65 -19.31 16.39 14.23
CA PRO A 65 -18.38 17.49 14.04
C PRO A 65 -18.21 17.81 12.55
N GLY A 66 -17.94 19.07 12.23
CA GLY A 66 -17.55 19.46 10.87
C GLY A 66 -16.12 19.02 10.52
N THR A 67 -15.24 18.96 11.53
CA THR A 67 -13.86 18.50 11.39
C THR A 67 -13.47 17.53 12.49
N THR A 68 -12.78 16.44 12.16
CA THR A 68 -12.26 15.46 13.11
C THR A 68 -10.74 15.43 13.00
N VAL A 69 -10.05 15.71 14.10
CA VAL A 69 -8.59 15.63 14.22
C VAL A 69 -8.24 14.27 14.79
N VAL A 70 -7.49 13.45 14.04
CA VAL A 70 -7.05 12.12 14.44
C VAL A 70 -5.56 12.14 14.73
N SER A 71 -5.19 11.96 16.00
CA SER A 71 -3.82 11.91 16.52
C SER A 71 -3.63 10.68 17.39
N THR A 72 -3.80 9.51 16.76
CA THR A 72 -3.77 8.19 17.41
C THR A 72 -2.61 7.35 16.88
N PRO A 73 -2.36 6.12 17.38
CA PRO A 73 -1.41 5.22 16.75
C PRO A 73 -1.76 4.94 15.29
N ILE A 74 -0.77 4.93 14.39
CA ILE A 74 -0.92 4.80 12.93
C ILE A 74 -1.89 3.67 12.50
N PRO A 75 -1.87 2.45 13.10
CA PRO A 75 -2.80 1.37 12.74
C PRO A 75 -4.29 1.71 12.89
N THR A 76 -4.62 2.76 13.63
CA THR A 76 -6.01 3.19 13.87
C THR A 76 -6.46 4.31 12.93
N HIS A 77 -5.56 4.86 12.11
CA HIS A 77 -5.85 6.01 11.26
C HIS A 77 -6.95 5.73 10.23
N LEU A 78 -6.80 4.68 9.41
CA LEU A 78 -7.80 4.34 8.39
C LEU A 78 -9.20 4.09 8.98
N PRO A 79 -9.40 3.23 9.99
CA PRO A 79 -10.74 2.99 10.52
C PRO A 79 -11.38 4.26 11.10
N LEU A 80 -10.63 5.07 11.87
CA LEU A 80 -11.13 6.32 12.46
C LEU A 80 -11.43 7.39 11.40
N ALA A 81 -10.55 7.55 10.41
CA ALA A 81 -10.76 8.48 9.32
C ALA A 81 -11.97 8.08 8.46
N ARG A 82 -12.12 6.78 8.15
CA ARG A 82 -13.29 6.26 7.42
C ARG A 82 -14.59 6.58 8.17
N GLU A 83 -14.62 6.33 9.47
CA GLU A 83 -15.80 6.60 10.30
C GLU A 83 -16.18 8.09 10.29
N ALA A 84 -15.20 8.98 10.46
CA ALA A 84 -15.41 10.42 10.40
C ALA A 84 -15.88 10.91 9.02
N LEU A 85 -15.25 10.45 7.93
CA LEU A 85 -15.61 10.82 6.56
C LEU A 85 -17.03 10.38 6.21
N LEU A 86 -17.41 9.15 6.57
CA LEU A 86 -18.76 8.61 6.37
C LEU A 86 -19.82 9.38 7.19
N ALA A 87 -19.44 9.92 8.35
CA ALA A 87 -20.28 10.79 9.16
C ALA A 87 -20.37 12.25 8.64
N GLY A 88 -19.68 12.56 7.54
CA GLY A 88 -19.72 13.88 6.90
C GLY A 88 -18.70 14.88 7.44
N SER A 89 -17.73 14.43 8.24
CA SER A 89 -16.64 15.27 8.75
C SER A 89 -15.48 15.35 7.75
N ASP A 90 -14.89 16.54 7.60
CA ASP A 90 -13.54 16.65 7.07
C ASP A 90 -12.54 16.11 8.11
N VAL A 91 -11.39 15.59 7.67
CA VAL A 91 -10.44 14.92 8.57
C VAL A 91 -9.07 15.58 8.51
N TYR A 92 -8.56 15.97 9.67
CA TYR A 92 -7.12 16.18 9.84
C TYR A 92 -6.54 14.88 10.38
N LEU A 93 -5.56 14.30 9.67
CA LEU A 93 -4.95 13.02 10.02
C LEU A 93 -3.46 13.22 10.27
N GLU A 94 -2.98 12.84 11.45
CA GLU A 94 -1.55 12.90 11.74
C GLU A 94 -0.73 12.02 10.77
N LYS A 95 0.54 12.38 10.59
CA LYS A 95 1.45 11.68 9.67
C LYS A 95 2.07 10.43 10.33
N PRO A 96 2.46 9.42 9.52
CA PRO A 96 2.00 9.20 8.15
C PRO A 96 0.48 8.91 8.13
N PRO A 97 -0.22 9.20 7.02
CA PRO A 97 -1.68 9.09 7.01
C PRO A 97 -2.15 7.66 7.32
N VAL A 98 -1.40 6.64 6.87
CA VAL A 98 -1.67 5.21 7.12
C VAL A 98 -0.35 4.42 7.06
N ALA A 99 -0.38 3.10 7.31
CA ALA A 99 0.83 2.26 7.41
C ALA A 99 1.26 1.58 6.10
N GLY A 100 0.49 1.73 5.02
CA GLY A 100 0.71 1.07 3.73
C GLY A 100 -0.01 1.77 2.58
N LEU A 101 0.44 1.51 1.35
CA LEU A 101 -0.15 2.11 0.14
C LEU A 101 -1.57 1.59 -0.14
N ASP A 102 -1.87 0.36 0.28
CA ASP A 102 -3.19 -0.27 0.19
C ASP A 102 -4.24 0.45 1.07
N GLU A 103 -3.89 0.72 2.34
CA GLU A 103 -4.74 1.51 3.25
C GLU A 103 -4.92 2.94 2.73
N TYR A 104 -3.92 3.47 2.02
CA TYR A 104 -3.96 4.83 1.47
C TYR A 104 -4.94 4.91 0.31
N ASP A 105 -4.93 3.92 -0.58
CA ASP A 105 -5.89 3.81 -1.68
C ASP A 105 -7.33 3.66 -1.16
N ASP A 106 -7.51 2.92 -0.07
CA ASP A 106 -8.79 2.85 0.64
C ASP A 106 -9.24 4.19 1.24
N LEU A 107 -8.33 4.91 1.91
CA LEU A 107 -8.63 6.23 2.47
C LEU A 107 -9.01 7.23 1.37
N ARG A 108 -8.30 7.22 0.24
CA ARG A 108 -8.60 8.05 -0.94
C ARG A 108 -9.98 7.75 -1.49
N GLU A 109 -10.35 6.48 -1.60
CA GLU A 109 -11.65 6.09 -2.13
C GLU A 109 -12.79 6.53 -1.21
N VAL A 110 -12.64 6.39 0.10
CA VAL A 110 -13.64 6.88 1.06
C VAL A 110 -13.77 8.40 0.99
N ALA A 111 -12.66 9.14 0.96
CA ALA A 111 -12.67 10.60 0.82
C ALA A 111 -13.37 11.04 -0.47
N ARG A 112 -13.05 10.38 -1.61
CA ARG A 112 -13.69 10.64 -2.91
C ARG A 112 -15.20 10.41 -2.86
N ARG A 113 -15.65 9.28 -2.31
CA ARG A 113 -17.08 8.90 -2.27
C ARG A 113 -17.91 9.80 -1.36
N THR A 114 -17.34 10.22 -0.23
CA THR A 114 -18.01 11.11 0.73
C THR A 114 -17.93 12.58 0.31
N GLY A 115 -17.05 12.91 -0.65
CA GLY A 115 -16.77 14.28 -1.04
C GLY A 115 -16.25 15.13 0.12
N ARG A 116 -15.57 14.49 1.09
CA ARG A 116 -14.96 15.12 2.26
C ARG A 116 -13.46 15.25 2.06
N SER A 117 -12.88 16.26 2.69
CA SER A 117 -11.46 16.58 2.55
C SER A 117 -10.63 15.98 3.66
N VAL A 118 -9.40 15.58 3.31
CA VAL A 118 -8.41 15.05 4.24
C VAL A 118 -7.13 15.88 4.15
N GLN A 119 -6.71 16.48 5.28
CA GLN A 119 -5.43 17.17 5.46
C GLN A 119 -4.51 16.28 6.29
N VAL A 120 -3.32 15.98 5.78
CA VAL A 120 -2.32 15.14 6.43
C VAL A 120 -1.33 16.00 7.21
N GLY A 121 -0.92 15.57 8.40
CA GLY A 121 -0.10 16.34 9.36
C GLY A 121 1.36 16.64 8.97
N PHE A 122 1.69 16.79 7.68
CA PHE A 122 2.99 17.30 7.23
C PHE A 122 3.07 18.83 7.38
N GLN A 123 3.14 19.30 8.62
CA GLN A 123 3.09 20.72 9.03
C GLN A 123 4.06 21.65 8.28
N ASN A 124 5.22 21.15 7.89
CA ASN A 124 6.21 21.87 7.09
C ASN A 124 5.74 22.23 5.68
N LEU A 125 4.76 21.52 5.10
CA LEU A 125 4.16 21.89 3.81
C LEU A 125 3.29 23.15 3.91
N GLY A 126 2.83 23.53 5.12
CA GLY A 126 2.15 24.81 5.38
C GLY A 126 3.10 26.01 5.45
N SER A 127 4.39 25.83 5.11
CA SER A 127 5.41 26.87 5.13
C SER A 127 5.60 27.49 3.74
N PRO A 128 5.49 28.82 3.58
CA PRO A 128 5.83 29.51 2.34
C PRO A 128 7.27 29.25 1.87
N ALA A 129 8.17 28.84 2.78
CA ALA A 129 9.54 28.43 2.44
C ALA A 129 9.58 27.31 1.38
N VAL A 130 8.65 26.34 1.45
CA VAL A 130 8.59 25.24 0.48
C VAL A 130 8.21 25.78 -0.90
N ALA A 131 7.19 26.64 -0.97
CA ALA A 131 6.78 27.28 -2.21
C ALA A 131 7.90 28.14 -2.81
N ARG A 132 8.61 28.89 -1.96
CA ARG A 132 9.75 29.72 -2.34
C ARG A 132 10.90 28.91 -2.95
N VAL A 133 11.29 27.81 -2.32
CA VAL A 133 12.36 26.94 -2.85
C VAL A 133 11.91 26.27 -4.15
N ARG A 134 10.65 25.84 -4.25
CA ARG A 134 10.08 25.26 -5.48
C ARG A 134 10.07 26.27 -6.63
N GLU A 135 9.70 27.52 -6.37
CA GLU A 135 9.74 28.60 -7.36
C GLU A 135 11.16 28.81 -7.89
N LEU A 136 12.16 28.86 -6.99
CA LEU A 136 13.56 29.00 -7.39
C LEU A 136 14.07 27.82 -8.23
N ALA A 137 13.66 26.60 -7.90
CA ALA A 137 14.00 25.41 -8.66
C ALA A 137 13.37 25.40 -10.06
N THR A 138 12.11 25.83 -10.18
CA THR A 138 11.33 25.74 -11.43
C THR A 138 11.47 26.94 -12.35
N SER A 139 11.82 28.12 -11.83
CA SER A 139 12.04 29.34 -12.62
C SER A 139 13.42 29.39 -13.31
N GLY A 140 14.27 28.38 -13.11
CA GLY A 140 15.68 28.41 -13.52
C GLY A 140 16.57 29.22 -12.57
N GLY A 141 16.02 29.69 -11.44
CA GLY A 141 16.76 30.46 -10.43
C GLY A 141 17.95 29.71 -9.83
N LEU A 142 17.93 28.37 -9.82
CA LEU A 142 19.05 27.53 -9.40
C LEU A 142 19.79 26.86 -10.58
N GLY A 143 19.31 27.08 -11.81
CA GLY A 143 19.80 26.42 -13.01
C GLY A 143 19.25 25.00 -13.17
N ASP A 144 20.05 24.08 -13.70
CA ASP A 144 19.62 22.71 -13.95
C ASP A 144 19.71 21.85 -12.68
N VAL A 145 18.55 21.48 -12.13
CA VAL A 145 18.43 20.69 -10.90
C VAL A 145 18.34 19.22 -11.26
N GLN A 146 19.36 18.45 -10.86
CA GLN A 146 19.44 17.01 -11.12
C GLN A 146 19.02 16.16 -9.92
N GLN A 147 19.19 16.68 -8.70
CA GLN A 147 18.90 15.97 -7.46
C GLN A 147 18.46 16.92 -6.34
N VAL A 148 17.52 16.45 -5.52
CA VAL A 148 17.14 17.07 -4.25
C VAL A 148 17.60 16.16 -3.10
N ASP A 149 18.44 16.70 -2.22
CA ASP A 149 19.07 15.95 -1.14
C ASP A 149 18.32 16.17 0.19
N VAL A 150 18.18 15.13 1.00
CA VAL A 150 17.75 15.22 2.40
C VAL A 150 18.85 14.69 3.30
N LEU A 151 19.27 15.51 4.26
CA LEU A 151 20.21 15.12 5.31
C LEU A 151 19.53 15.25 6.67
N GLY A 152 19.44 14.15 7.41
CA GLY A 152 18.84 14.14 8.76
C GLY A 152 19.67 13.36 9.76
N PRO A 153 20.70 13.97 10.36
CA PRO A 153 21.54 13.35 11.37
C PRO A 153 21.00 13.69 12.77
N TRP A 154 20.05 12.87 13.23
CA TRP A 154 19.44 12.99 14.55
C TRP A 154 20.01 11.96 15.51
N SER A 155 19.73 12.17 16.80
CA SER A 155 20.08 11.25 17.87
C SER A 155 18.82 10.89 18.66
N ARG A 156 18.61 9.59 18.90
CA ARG A 156 17.54 9.09 19.78
C ARG A 156 18.12 8.14 20.81
N ARG A 157 17.46 8.11 21.96
CA ARG A 157 17.78 7.20 23.08
C ARG A 157 16.90 5.96 23.02
N PRO A 158 17.29 4.85 23.64
CA PRO A 158 16.43 3.66 23.78
C PRO A 158 15.02 3.98 24.32
N SER A 159 14.88 4.89 25.29
CA SER A 159 13.58 5.32 25.83
C SER A 159 12.61 5.90 24.79
N TYR A 160 13.11 6.41 23.66
CA TYR A 160 12.27 6.84 22.54
C TYR A 160 11.43 5.68 22.00
N TYR A 161 11.99 4.48 21.92
CA TYR A 161 11.28 3.28 21.43
C TYR A 161 10.50 2.57 22.54
N ALA A 162 10.76 2.87 23.81
CA ALA A 162 9.95 2.38 24.93
C ALA A 162 8.61 3.14 25.13
N ARG A 163 8.38 4.23 24.37
CA ARG A 163 7.21 5.12 24.56
C ARG A 163 5.85 4.48 24.30
N ALA A 164 5.82 3.43 23.46
CA ALA A 164 4.61 2.73 23.06
C ALA A 164 4.93 1.34 22.52
N ALA A 165 4.00 0.40 22.62
CA ALA A 165 4.21 -0.98 22.18
C ALA A 165 4.50 -1.14 20.67
N TRP A 166 4.06 -0.17 19.85
CA TRP A 166 4.28 -0.15 18.40
C TRP A 166 5.60 0.50 17.98
N ALA A 167 6.26 1.23 18.89
CA ALA A 167 7.43 2.03 18.54
C ALA A 167 8.62 1.13 18.15
N GLY A 168 9.32 1.51 17.08
CA GLY A 168 10.41 0.73 16.48
C GLY A 168 9.99 -0.59 15.83
N ARG A 169 8.70 -0.95 15.82
CA ARG A 169 8.20 -2.19 15.20
C ARG A 169 7.79 -1.97 13.75
N ARG A 170 7.85 -3.03 12.94
CA ARG A 170 7.25 -3.07 11.59
C ARG A 170 5.85 -3.65 11.60
N LEU A 171 5.61 -4.60 12.51
CA LEU A 171 4.31 -5.23 12.73
C LEU A 171 3.97 -5.23 14.22
N LEU A 172 2.73 -4.91 14.55
CA LEU A 172 2.16 -5.13 15.88
C LEU A 172 0.92 -6.01 15.73
N ALA A 173 0.97 -7.23 16.27
CA ALA A 173 -0.11 -8.21 16.18
C ALA A 173 -0.61 -8.43 14.73
N GLY A 174 0.32 -8.49 13.77
CA GLY A 174 0.03 -8.69 12.35
C GLY A 174 -0.37 -7.42 11.57
N VAL A 175 -0.52 -6.27 12.24
CA VAL A 175 -0.87 -5.00 11.60
C VAL A 175 0.39 -4.18 11.37
N ARG A 176 0.53 -3.60 10.17
CA ARG A 176 1.66 -2.74 9.81
C ARG A 176 1.74 -1.52 10.72
N THR A 177 2.95 -1.22 11.15
CA THR A 177 3.35 0.02 11.81
C THR A 177 4.43 0.68 10.96
N ALA A 178 4.61 2.00 11.08
CA ALA A 178 5.56 2.74 10.25
C ALA A 178 6.37 3.71 11.14
N ASP A 179 7.28 3.17 11.95
CA ASP A 179 8.08 3.93 12.93
C ASP A 179 9.58 4.02 12.61
N GLY A 180 9.96 3.74 11.37
CA GLY A 180 11.35 3.86 10.92
C GLY A 180 11.79 5.30 10.71
N VAL A 181 13.10 5.55 10.61
CA VAL A 181 13.66 6.89 10.46
C VAL A 181 13.08 7.62 9.22
N VAL A 182 12.89 6.88 8.12
CA VAL A 182 12.30 7.42 6.87
C VAL A 182 10.81 7.72 7.03
N THR A 183 10.08 6.90 7.79
CA THR A 183 8.60 6.87 7.77
C THR A 183 7.94 7.63 8.91
N ASN A 184 8.64 7.89 10.02
CA ASN A 184 8.11 8.71 11.11
C ASN A 184 8.99 9.93 11.47
N PRO A 185 10.14 9.82 12.16
CA PRO A 185 10.83 10.98 12.74
C PRO A 185 11.24 12.03 11.69
N LEU A 186 11.82 11.57 10.57
CA LEU A 186 12.35 12.44 9.51
C LEU A 186 11.50 12.39 8.23
N ALA A 187 10.28 11.83 8.30
CA ALA A 187 9.33 11.74 7.19
C ALA A 187 9.00 13.10 6.55
N HIS A 188 9.01 14.18 7.35
CA HIS A 188 8.82 15.55 6.87
C HIS A 188 9.87 15.94 5.82
N GLY A 189 11.14 15.57 6.03
CA GLY A 189 12.22 15.86 5.08
C GLY A 189 12.00 15.13 3.75
N VAL A 190 11.65 13.85 3.82
CA VAL A 190 11.33 13.01 2.64
C VAL A 190 10.18 13.61 1.84
N ASN A 191 9.05 13.91 2.50
CA ASN A 191 7.88 14.46 1.83
C ASN A 191 8.15 15.86 1.23
N THR A 192 8.95 16.69 1.90
CA THR A 192 9.37 17.99 1.36
C THR A 192 10.21 17.83 0.10
N ALA A 193 11.18 16.92 0.12
CA ALA A 193 12.06 16.72 -1.03
C ALA A 193 11.30 16.23 -2.26
N LEU A 194 10.35 15.31 -2.07
CA LEU A 194 9.43 14.88 -3.14
C LEU A 194 8.65 16.08 -3.71
N ARG A 195 8.10 16.94 -2.84
CA ARG A 195 7.38 18.15 -3.27
C ARG A 195 8.28 19.13 -4.03
N LEU A 196 9.50 19.36 -3.58
CA LEU A 196 10.47 20.25 -4.23
C LEU A 196 10.96 19.69 -5.57
N ALA A 197 11.07 18.37 -5.68
CA ALA A 197 11.38 17.67 -6.93
C ALA A 197 10.20 17.62 -7.92
N GLY A 198 8.99 18.02 -7.51
CA GLY A 198 7.78 17.93 -8.33
C GLY A 198 7.22 16.52 -8.47
N ILE A 199 7.61 15.60 -7.59
CA ILE A 199 7.12 14.22 -7.51
C ILE A 199 5.98 14.19 -6.49
N GLU A 200 4.74 14.19 -6.98
CA GLU A 200 3.55 14.26 -6.12
C GLU A 200 2.70 12.99 -6.21
N ARG A 201 2.78 12.27 -7.34
CA ARG A 201 1.93 11.12 -7.65
C ARG A 201 2.75 9.85 -7.91
N ARG A 202 2.07 8.70 -7.77
CA ARG A 202 2.63 7.36 -7.98
C ARG A 202 3.18 7.13 -9.38
N ASP A 203 2.46 7.61 -10.40
CA ASP A 203 2.83 7.50 -11.83
C ASP A 203 4.09 8.30 -12.20
N GLN A 204 4.59 9.16 -11.30
CA GLN A 204 5.82 9.91 -11.48
C GLN A 204 7.05 9.18 -10.92
N VAL A 205 6.88 8.05 -10.23
CA VAL A 205 7.97 7.28 -9.60
C VAL A 205 8.32 6.07 -10.47
N ALA A 206 9.52 6.06 -11.03
CA ALA A 206 10.03 4.93 -11.81
C ALA A 206 10.53 3.79 -10.92
N ALA A 207 11.23 4.13 -9.83
CA ALA A 207 11.68 3.19 -8.80
C ALA A 207 12.07 3.91 -7.51
N VAL A 208 12.15 3.13 -6.44
CA VAL A 208 12.70 3.51 -5.13
C VAL A 208 13.80 2.53 -4.80
N HIS A 209 15.00 3.05 -4.53
CA HIS A 209 16.13 2.28 -4.03
C HIS A 209 16.30 2.56 -2.55
N THR A 210 16.64 1.54 -1.77
CA THR A 210 16.85 1.69 -0.33
C THR A 210 18.08 0.93 0.12
N GLU A 211 18.74 1.46 1.15
CA GLU A 211 19.63 0.74 2.04
C GLU A 211 19.16 1.00 3.48
N LEU A 212 18.66 -0.03 4.16
CA LEU A 212 18.03 0.12 5.47
C LEU A 212 18.83 -0.58 6.56
N TYR A 213 19.22 0.17 7.59
CA TYR A 213 20.02 -0.33 8.70
C TYR A 213 19.37 0.00 10.04
N ARG A 214 19.64 -0.84 11.04
CA ARG A 214 19.27 -0.62 12.45
C ARG A 214 20.48 -0.71 13.37
N VAL A 215 20.65 0.30 14.20
CA VAL A 215 21.65 0.38 15.27
C VAL A 215 21.01 0.03 16.61
N HIS A 216 19.80 0.54 16.87
CA HIS A 216 18.99 0.20 18.02
C HIS A 216 18.39 -1.20 17.89
N ASP A 217 18.05 -1.79 19.04
CA ASP A 217 17.31 -3.07 19.10
C ASP A 217 15.81 -2.85 18.80
N ILE A 218 15.54 -2.62 17.52
CA ILE A 218 14.21 -2.36 16.94
C ILE A 218 14.01 -3.19 15.67
N GLU A 219 12.81 -3.27 15.13
CA GLU A 219 12.53 -3.99 13.87
C GLU A 219 12.67 -3.09 12.63
N CYS A 220 12.43 -1.78 12.78
CA CYS A 220 12.53 -0.77 11.72
C CYS A 220 13.96 -0.28 11.47
N ASP A 221 14.12 0.48 10.39
CA ASP A 221 15.33 1.28 10.12
C ASP A 221 15.45 2.45 11.10
N ASP A 222 16.68 2.70 11.58
CA ASP A 222 17.06 3.94 12.25
C ASP A 222 18.19 4.68 11.54
N THR A 223 18.78 4.07 10.52
CA THR A 223 19.80 4.63 9.62
C THR A 223 19.50 4.17 8.21
N ALA A 224 19.29 5.09 7.28
CA ALA A 224 18.77 4.75 5.96
C ALA A 224 19.32 5.66 4.86
N TYR A 225 19.54 5.05 3.69
CA TYR A 225 19.67 5.74 2.42
C TYR A 225 18.46 5.38 1.55
N VAL A 226 17.82 6.39 0.96
CA VAL A 226 16.70 6.19 0.01
C VAL A 226 16.93 7.06 -1.21
N ARG A 227 16.77 6.47 -2.41
CA ARG A 227 16.79 7.20 -3.67
C ARG A 227 15.51 6.97 -4.45
N VAL A 228 14.79 8.04 -4.77
CA VAL A 228 13.60 8.00 -5.62
C VAL A 228 14.01 8.40 -7.02
N GLU A 229 13.88 7.45 -7.95
CA GLU A 229 14.05 7.68 -9.38
C GLU A 229 12.70 8.13 -9.96
N PRO A 230 12.61 9.35 -10.49
CA PRO A 230 11.40 9.79 -11.14
C PRO A 230 11.33 9.23 -12.57
N VAL A 231 10.13 9.21 -13.13
CA VAL A 231 9.94 8.99 -14.58
C VAL A 231 10.55 10.16 -15.36
N GLN A 232 10.40 11.39 -14.83
CA GLN A 232 10.96 12.63 -15.39
C GLN A 232 11.28 13.63 -14.27
N GLY A 233 12.34 14.43 -14.44
CA GLY A 233 12.75 15.45 -13.49
C GLY A 233 13.87 15.00 -12.53
N PRO A 234 14.15 15.79 -11.48
CA PRO A 234 15.25 15.52 -10.56
C PRO A 234 14.98 14.31 -9.67
N ALA A 235 16.03 13.52 -9.40
CA ALA A 235 15.96 12.47 -8.39
C ALA A 235 15.87 13.05 -6.97
N VAL A 236 15.36 12.25 -6.03
CA VAL A 236 15.43 12.57 -4.59
C VAL A 236 16.39 11.60 -3.93
N ALA A 237 17.40 12.09 -3.23
CA ALA A 237 18.32 11.30 -2.42
C ALA A 237 18.18 11.67 -0.96
N VAL A 238 18.10 10.68 -0.08
CA VAL A 238 17.80 10.86 1.34
C VAL A 238 18.81 10.05 2.15
N ALA A 239 19.50 10.70 3.09
CA ALA A 239 20.38 10.04 4.04
C ALA A 239 20.01 10.46 5.47
N LEU A 240 19.57 9.50 6.27
CA LEU A 240 19.00 9.74 7.60
C LEU A 240 19.64 8.83 8.64
N THR A 241 19.76 9.31 9.87
CA THR A 241 20.13 8.47 11.01
C THR A 241 19.53 9.01 12.32
N LEU A 242 19.27 8.11 13.26
CA LEU A 242 18.93 8.39 14.65
C LEU A 242 20.06 7.99 15.61
N ALA A 243 21.24 7.65 15.07
CA ALA A 243 22.44 7.26 15.80
C ALA A 243 23.60 8.26 15.57
N ALA A 244 23.28 9.53 15.32
CA ALA A 244 24.28 10.59 15.24
C ALA A 244 24.84 10.94 16.64
N PRO A 245 26.12 11.39 16.73
CA PRO A 245 26.71 11.82 18.00
C PRO A 245 25.98 13.02 18.62
N GLU A 246 25.44 13.90 17.78
CA GLU A 246 24.68 15.07 18.16
C GLU A 246 23.48 15.23 17.24
N GLN A 247 22.39 15.79 17.77
CA GLN A 247 21.23 16.13 16.96
C GLN A 247 21.47 17.47 16.27
N VAL A 248 21.55 17.44 14.93
CA VAL A 248 21.68 18.63 14.09
C VAL A 248 20.36 18.91 13.36
N GLU A 249 20.16 20.16 12.98
CA GLU A 249 19.02 20.57 12.17
C GLU A 249 18.99 19.79 10.85
N PRO A 250 17.91 19.07 10.51
CA PRO A 250 17.82 18.35 9.26
C PRO A 250 17.47 19.31 8.13
N THR A 251 18.00 19.04 6.93
CA THR A 251 17.87 19.95 5.79
C THR A 251 17.39 19.23 4.53
N VAL A 252 16.73 19.98 3.65
CA VAL A 252 16.45 19.61 2.27
C VAL A 252 17.18 20.58 1.36
N THR A 253 18.06 20.06 0.50
CA THR A 253 18.89 20.88 -0.38
C THR A 253 18.50 20.66 -1.84
N VAL A 254 18.15 21.74 -2.53
CA VAL A 254 18.00 21.75 -3.99
C VAL A 254 19.29 22.33 -4.58
N ARG A 255 20.02 21.54 -5.36
CA ARG A 255 21.27 21.97 -6.00
C ARG A 255 21.10 22.00 -7.51
N GLY A 256 21.34 23.15 -8.11
CA GLY A 256 21.55 23.26 -9.55
C GLY A 256 22.96 23.77 -9.86
N ASP A 257 23.26 23.90 -11.15
CA ASP A 257 24.59 24.24 -11.67
C ASP A 257 25.00 25.70 -11.41
N VAL A 258 24.06 26.61 -11.11
CA VAL A 258 24.35 28.03 -10.83
C VAL A 258 24.03 28.45 -9.39
N GLY A 259 23.52 27.56 -8.54
CA GLY A 259 23.23 27.86 -7.15
C GLY A 259 22.57 26.72 -6.38
N SER A 260 22.36 26.92 -5.08
CA SER A 260 21.62 25.98 -4.24
C SER A 260 20.71 26.68 -3.24
N ALA A 261 19.65 26.00 -2.84
CA ALA A 261 18.76 26.41 -1.77
C ALA A 261 18.72 25.31 -0.70
N VAL A 262 19.05 25.66 0.54
CA VAL A 262 19.03 24.76 1.69
C VAL A 262 17.87 25.15 2.59
N LEU A 263 16.89 24.25 2.75
CA LEU A 263 15.73 24.42 3.62
C LEU A 263 15.91 23.64 4.92
N ALA A 264 16.05 24.36 6.03
CA ALA A 264 15.89 23.80 7.37
C ALA A 264 14.40 23.75 7.72
N TYR A 265 13.72 22.67 7.31
CA TYR A 265 12.25 22.56 7.28
C TYR A 265 11.57 22.51 8.66
N THR A 266 12.31 22.24 9.72
CA THR A 266 11.83 22.25 11.11
C THR A 266 11.61 23.67 11.64
N VAL A 267 12.39 24.62 11.12
CA VAL A 267 12.42 26.02 11.55
C VAL A 267 12.10 27.01 10.42
N ASP A 268 11.65 26.55 9.26
CA ASP A 268 11.19 27.38 8.13
C ASP A 268 12.22 28.39 7.62
N ARG A 269 13.51 28.02 7.67
CA ARG A 269 14.63 28.86 7.22
C ARG A 269 15.18 28.37 5.89
N VAL A 270 15.29 29.29 4.92
CA VAL A 270 15.89 29.03 3.60
C VAL A 270 17.24 29.76 3.54
N GLU A 271 18.28 29.04 3.15
CA GLU A 271 19.58 29.62 2.83
C GLU A 271 19.83 29.45 1.32
N LEU A 272 19.98 30.57 0.61
CA LEU A 272 20.26 30.61 -0.82
C LEU A 272 21.74 30.90 -1.05
N ARG A 273 22.40 30.05 -1.83
CA ARG A 273 23.82 30.19 -2.18
C ARG A 273 24.00 30.36 -3.68
N ARG A 274 24.70 31.42 -4.09
CA ARG A 274 25.07 31.73 -5.48
C ARG A 274 26.52 32.18 -5.53
N GLY A 275 27.44 31.27 -5.82
CA GLY A 275 28.88 31.55 -5.68
C GLY A 275 29.25 31.81 -4.22
N GLU A 276 29.84 32.97 -3.93
CA GLU A 276 30.18 33.39 -2.55
C GLU A 276 29.01 34.08 -1.81
N ASP A 277 27.95 34.45 -2.54
CA ASP A 277 26.80 35.14 -1.95
C ASP A 277 25.89 34.16 -1.22
N VAL A 278 25.55 34.49 0.04
CA VAL A 278 24.64 33.72 0.90
C VAL A 278 23.53 34.64 1.40
N GLU A 279 22.29 34.31 1.09
CA GLU A 279 21.08 34.99 1.59
C GLU A 279 20.29 34.05 2.50
N VAL A 280 19.76 34.56 3.61
CA VAL A 280 18.97 33.79 4.57
C VAL A 280 17.59 34.40 4.71
N GLU A 281 16.56 33.61 4.42
CA GLU A 281 15.15 33.98 4.55
C GLU A 281 14.51 33.16 5.69
N GLN A 282 13.70 33.82 6.53
CA GLN A 282 12.90 33.18 7.58
C GLN A 282 11.42 33.32 7.25
N HIS A 283 10.69 32.21 7.23
CA HIS A 283 9.27 32.18 6.85
C HIS A 283 8.36 31.81 8.04
N PRO A 284 7.10 32.24 8.05
CA PRO A 284 6.09 31.80 9.01
C PRO A 284 5.55 30.39 8.65
N ARG A 285 4.67 29.84 9.50
CA ARG A 285 3.98 28.56 9.26
C ARG A 285 2.48 28.66 9.47
N THR A 286 1.71 28.15 8.52
CA THR A 286 0.26 28.01 8.62
C THR A 286 -0.10 26.81 9.49
N ASP A 287 -1.07 26.98 10.39
CA ASP A 287 -1.66 25.87 11.17
C ASP A 287 -2.63 25.08 10.28
N LEU A 288 -2.21 23.88 9.89
CA LEU A 288 -2.95 23.01 8.96
C LEU A 288 -4.36 22.61 9.46
N VAL A 289 -4.61 22.59 10.78
CA VAL A 289 -5.97 22.33 11.30
C VAL A 289 -6.88 23.52 10.97
N THR A 290 -6.35 24.73 11.06
CA THR A 290 -7.10 25.96 10.74
C THR A 290 -7.34 26.06 9.25
N GLU A 291 -6.33 25.77 8.44
CA GLU A 291 -6.44 25.73 6.97
C GLU A 291 -7.52 24.74 6.52
N LEU A 292 -7.62 23.56 7.17
CA LEU A 292 -8.69 22.60 6.88
C LEU A 292 -10.08 23.16 7.22
N VAL A 293 -10.23 23.82 8.37
CA VAL A 293 -11.49 24.45 8.78
C VAL A 293 -11.90 25.58 7.83
N GLU A 294 -10.93 26.35 7.32
CA GLU A 294 -11.15 27.38 6.30
C GLU A 294 -11.57 26.77 4.97
N HIS A 295 -10.88 25.71 4.52
CA HIS A 295 -11.24 24.94 3.32
C HIS A 295 -12.65 24.36 3.38
N GLY A 296 -13.05 23.79 4.52
CA GLY A 296 -14.40 23.24 4.70
C GLY A 296 -15.51 24.31 4.61
N ARG A 297 -15.19 25.58 4.85
CA ARG A 297 -16.10 26.73 4.68
C ARG A 297 -16.06 27.30 3.27
N ASP A 298 -14.87 27.34 2.67
CA ASP A 298 -14.60 27.84 1.33
C ASP A 298 -13.60 26.91 0.62
N PRO A 299 -14.10 25.98 -0.22
CA PRO A 299 -13.25 25.04 -0.96
C PRO A 299 -12.25 25.69 -1.92
N SER A 300 -12.33 27.01 -2.16
CA SER A 300 -11.31 27.74 -2.93
C SER A 300 -9.99 27.93 -2.18
N VAL A 301 -9.99 27.78 -0.85
CA VAL A 301 -8.78 27.73 -0.03
C VAL A 301 -8.11 26.37 -0.24
N PRO A 302 -6.92 26.29 -0.88
CA PRO A 302 -6.26 25.01 -1.10
C PRO A 302 -5.68 24.45 0.20
N LEU A 303 -5.66 23.12 0.32
CA LEU A 303 -4.96 22.45 1.41
C LEU A 303 -3.47 22.30 1.05
N SER A 304 -2.60 22.84 1.91
CA SER A 304 -1.14 22.76 1.75
C SER A 304 -0.64 21.30 1.80
N SER A 305 -1.28 20.48 2.62
CA SER A 305 -0.95 19.06 2.82
C SER A 305 -2.18 18.17 2.61
N SER A 306 -2.82 18.30 1.45
CA SER A 306 -3.92 17.41 1.06
C SER A 306 -3.51 15.93 1.06
N LEU A 307 -4.47 15.03 1.21
CA LEU A 307 -4.24 13.59 1.08
C LEU A 307 -3.55 13.23 -0.25
N GLY A 308 -3.95 13.84 -1.36
CA GLY A 308 -3.34 13.62 -2.67
C GLY A 308 -1.87 14.03 -2.72
N ALA A 309 -1.48 15.08 -1.99
CA ALA A 309 -0.09 15.53 -1.90
C ALA A 309 0.83 14.54 -1.14
N SER A 310 0.27 13.52 -0.51
CA SER A 310 1.04 12.49 0.21
C SER A 310 1.28 11.22 -0.64
N GLU A 311 0.75 11.12 -1.86
CA GLU A 311 0.80 9.86 -2.63
C GLU A 311 2.24 9.41 -2.91
N ALA A 312 3.10 10.29 -3.41
CA ALA A 312 4.50 9.95 -3.64
C ALA A 312 5.23 9.53 -2.35
N PHE A 313 4.92 10.16 -1.21
CA PHE A 313 5.48 9.73 0.06
C PHE A 313 5.00 8.33 0.45
N MET A 314 3.73 8.00 0.21
CA MET A 314 3.21 6.66 0.47
C MET A 314 3.87 5.58 -0.40
N VAL A 315 4.29 5.92 -1.62
CA VAL A 315 5.10 5.03 -2.48
C VAL A 315 6.48 4.77 -1.84
N VAL A 316 7.13 5.80 -1.29
CA VAL A 316 8.39 5.64 -0.56
C VAL A 316 8.21 4.82 0.72
N LEU A 317 7.14 5.09 1.47
CA LEU A 317 6.80 4.34 2.68
C LEU A 317 6.60 2.86 2.35
N GLU A 318 5.87 2.53 1.28
CA GLU A 318 5.65 1.15 0.85
C GLU A 318 6.96 0.46 0.47
N ALA A 319 7.83 1.13 -0.28
CA ALA A 319 9.15 0.62 -0.62
C ALA A 319 9.99 0.30 0.64
N VAL A 320 10.01 1.24 1.60
CA VAL A 320 10.71 1.06 2.88
C VAL A 320 10.10 -0.09 3.67
N GLN A 321 8.78 -0.22 3.71
CA GLN A 321 8.06 -1.29 4.41
C GLN A 321 8.26 -2.69 3.79
N ARG A 322 8.67 -2.75 2.52
CA ARG A 322 8.98 -4.01 1.81
C ARG A 322 10.44 -4.39 1.86
N ALA A 323 11.33 -3.42 1.95
CA ALA A 323 12.77 -3.68 2.00
C ALA A 323 13.19 -4.36 3.33
N PRO A 324 14.16 -5.28 3.30
CA PRO A 324 14.75 -5.84 4.51
C PRO A 324 15.53 -4.78 5.29
N VAL A 325 15.60 -4.93 6.62
CA VAL A 325 16.37 -4.06 7.51
C VAL A 325 17.54 -4.84 8.09
N HIS A 326 18.76 -4.31 7.94
CA HIS A 326 19.98 -4.98 8.33
C HIS A 326 20.52 -4.45 9.66
N ALA A 327 20.83 -5.34 10.60
CA ALA A 327 21.48 -4.93 11.84
C ALA A 327 22.94 -4.54 11.56
N VAL A 328 23.36 -3.38 12.07
CA VAL A 328 24.76 -2.97 12.02
C VAL A 328 25.58 -3.80 12.99
N ASP A 329 26.76 -4.25 12.55
CA ASP A 329 27.73 -4.93 13.42
C ASP A 329 28.14 -4.00 14.57
N GLN A 330 28.01 -4.49 15.81
CA GLN A 330 28.25 -3.72 17.02
C GLN A 330 29.68 -3.19 17.14
N ARG A 331 30.65 -3.71 16.39
CA ARG A 331 32.01 -3.15 16.34
C ARG A 331 32.09 -1.71 15.83
N TYR A 332 31.07 -1.26 15.08
CA TYR A 332 30.97 0.10 14.54
C TYR A 332 30.09 1.02 15.40
N VAL A 333 29.52 0.50 16.49
CA VAL A 333 28.56 1.21 17.33
C VAL A 333 29.20 1.50 18.68
N ARG A 334 29.19 2.77 19.08
CA ARG A 334 29.59 3.20 20.44
C ARG A 334 28.36 3.43 21.29
N TRP A 335 28.24 2.67 22.36
CA TRP A 335 27.22 2.86 23.39
C TRP A 335 27.79 3.71 24.53
N GLY A 336 26.96 4.59 25.11
CA GLY A 336 27.35 5.36 26.29
C GLY A 336 27.30 4.52 27.57
N GLU A 337 27.70 5.13 28.69
CA GLU A 337 27.83 4.45 29.98
C GLU A 337 26.49 4.12 30.67
N THR A 338 25.39 4.76 30.25
CA THR A 338 24.05 4.54 30.82
C THR A 338 23.19 3.67 29.91
N GLU A 339 22.24 2.92 30.49
CA GLU A 339 21.32 2.07 29.72
C GLU A 339 20.45 2.85 28.72
N ASP A 340 20.19 4.14 29.00
CA ASP A 340 19.43 5.04 28.10
C ASP A 340 20.35 5.95 27.26
N ALA A 341 21.66 5.68 27.21
CA ALA A 341 22.55 6.44 26.34
C ALA A 341 22.21 6.19 24.87
N ALA A 342 22.16 7.26 24.07
CA ALA A 342 21.99 7.15 22.63
C ALA A 342 23.21 6.43 22.02
N PRO A 343 23.02 5.43 21.15
CA PRO A 343 24.13 4.84 20.41
C PRO A 343 24.66 5.81 19.37
N VAL A 344 25.95 5.72 19.09
CA VAL A 344 26.63 6.50 18.06
C VAL A 344 27.25 5.57 17.04
N LEU A 345 26.79 5.64 15.80
CA LEU A 345 27.38 4.93 14.67
C LEU A 345 28.64 5.66 14.18
N GLU A 346 29.73 4.92 13.99
CA GLU A 346 31.03 5.46 13.60
C GLU A 346 30.96 6.29 12.32
N ASP A 347 31.41 7.56 12.41
CA ASP A 347 31.46 8.54 11.31
C ASP A 347 30.15 8.73 10.53
N VAL A 348 28.99 8.39 11.12
CA VAL A 348 27.72 8.28 10.38
C VAL A 348 27.33 9.55 9.62
N VAL A 349 27.57 10.75 10.18
CA VAL A 349 27.23 12.01 9.50
C VAL A 349 28.04 12.19 8.22
N ARG A 350 29.34 11.91 8.27
CA ARG A 350 30.22 11.91 7.08
C ARG A 350 29.75 10.87 6.06
N TRP A 351 29.33 9.70 6.52
CA TRP A 351 28.81 8.65 5.63
C TRP A 351 27.48 9.03 4.99
N CYS A 352 26.58 9.74 5.69
CA CYS A 352 25.36 10.29 5.11
C CYS A 352 25.67 11.29 4.00
N GLU A 353 26.60 12.23 4.23
CA GLU A 353 27.01 13.22 3.23
C GLU A 353 27.63 12.55 1.99
N ARG A 354 28.50 11.55 2.19
CA ARG A 354 29.08 10.79 1.08
C ARG A 354 28.05 9.96 0.34
N ALA A 355 27.10 9.33 1.04
CA ALA A 355 26.04 8.55 0.41
C ALA A 355 25.15 9.42 -0.50
N LEU A 356 24.85 10.66 -0.11
CA LEU A 356 24.13 11.61 -0.97
C LEU A 356 24.91 11.95 -2.26
N ALA A 357 26.24 12.05 -2.17
CA ALA A 357 27.10 12.36 -3.31
C ALA A 357 27.39 11.15 -4.22
N GLU A 358 27.50 9.94 -3.64
CA GLU A 358 27.98 8.73 -4.32
C GLU A 358 26.87 7.73 -4.63
N GLY A 359 25.63 7.98 -4.19
CA GLY A 359 24.46 7.18 -4.55
C GLY A 359 24.15 6.01 -3.61
N GLY A 360 24.60 6.06 -2.36
CA GLY A 360 24.36 5.02 -1.34
C GLY A 360 25.51 4.85 -0.35
N PHE A 361 25.26 4.21 0.79
CA PHE A 361 26.33 3.95 1.78
C PHE A 361 27.29 2.88 1.28
N VAL A 362 26.80 1.86 0.58
CA VAL A 362 27.65 0.84 -0.08
C VAL A 362 28.52 1.49 -1.14
N ALA A 363 27.93 2.33 -2.01
CA ALA A 363 28.68 3.04 -3.05
C ALA A 363 29.74 3.98 -2.46
N ALA A 364 29.41 4.66 -1.35
CA ALA A 364 30.36 5.47 -0.60
C ALA A 364 31.49 4.65 0.06
N GLY A 365 31.30 3.35 0.27
CA GLY A 365 32.26 2.48 0.96
C GLY A 365 32.21 2.63 2.48
N ALA A 366 31.03 2.89 3.06
CA ALA A 366 30.86 2.87 4.51
C ALA A 366 31.21 1.48 5.06
N PRO A 367 32.02 1.38 6.13
CA PRO A 367 32.59 0.10 6.56
C PRO A 367 31.55 -0.87 7.17
N TRP A 368 30.40 -0.35 7.58
CA TRP A 368 29.26 -1.09 8.11
C TRP A 368 28.17 -1.38 7.08
N ALA A 369 28.28 -0.85 5.86
CA ALA A 369 27.29 -1.05 4.80
C ALA A 369 27.47 -2.41 4.13
N ASP A 370 26.37 -3.05 3.74
CA ASP A 370 26.36 -4.38 3.13
C ASP A 370 25.65 -4.34 1.77
N PRO A 371 26.25 -4.84 0.68
CA PRO A 371 25.60 -4.92 -0.63
C PRO A 371 24.23 -5.61 -0.62
N VAL A 372 23.97 -6.53 0.33
CA VAL A 372 22.65 -7.19 0.45
C VAL A 372 21.55 -6.27 0.93
N ALA A 373 21.89 -5.11 1.52
CA ALA A 373 20.94 -4.09 1.96
C ALA A 373 20.43 -3.23 0.79
N VAL A 374 21.09 -3.26 -0.37
CA VAL A 374 20.70 -2.49 -1.55
C VAL A 374 19.51 -3.18 -2.21
N THR A 375 18.33 -2.56 -2.11
CA THR A 375 17.14 -3.04 -2.80
C THR A 375 16.59 -2.02 -3.77
N ARG A 376 15.92 -2.49 -4.82
CA ARG A 376 15.21 -1.68 -5.80
C ARG A 376 13.77 -2.18 -5.90
N TRP A 377 12.82 -1.30 -5.62
CA TRP A 377 11.39 -1.58 -5.76
C TRP A 377 10.76 -0.56 -6.71
N ARG A 378 9.67 -0.93 -7.39
CA ARG A 378 8.87 0.03 -8.17
C ARG A 378 7.38 -0.16 -7.86
N PRO A 379 6.55 0.89 -7.87
CA PRO A 379 5.12 0.73 -7.67
C PRO A 379 4.46 0.01 -8.85
N SER A 380 3.39 -0.74 -8.55
CA SER A 380 2.47 -1.26 -9.57
C SER A 380 1.83 -0.09 -10.31
N HIS A 381 1.79 -0.18 -11.64
CA HIS A 381 1.10 0.80 -12.47
C HIS A 381 -0.24 0.23 -12.92
N PRO A 382 -1.34 1.00 -12.83
CA PRO A 382 -2.64 0.56 -13.32
C PRO A 382 -2.62 0.42 -14.84
N ILE A 383 -3.01 -0.75 -15.34
CA ILE A 383 -3.15 -1.05 -16.77
C ILE A 383 -4.61 -0.82 -17.21
N ALA A 384 -5.57 -1.28 -16.41
CA ALA A 384 -7.00 -1.09 -16.63
C ALA A 384 -7.76 -0.87 -15.32
N VAL A 385 -8.98 -0.34 -15.45
CA VAL A 385 -9.91 -0.14 -14.34
C VAL A 385 -11.29 -0.68 -14.71
N VAL A 386 -11.92 -1.35 -13.76
CA VAL A 386 -13.34 -1.69 -13.80
C VAL A 386 -14.10 -0.51 -13.19
N GLU A 387 -14.85 0.19 -14.01
CA GLU A 387 -15.71 1.29 -13.56
C GLU A 387 -17.18 0.95 -13.80
N LEU A 388 -18.02 1.28 -12.83
CA LEU A 388 -19.46 1.12 -12.91
C LEU A 388 -20.16 2.26 -12.18
N ASP A 389 -21.00 3.01 -12.90
CA ASP A 389 -21.74 4.18 -12.39
C ASP A 389 -20.83 5.24 -11.74
N GLY A 390 -19.65 5.51 -12.32
CA GLY A 390 -18.70 6.51 -11.81
C GLY A 390 -17.89 6.07 -10.59
N ALA A 391 -17.96 4.79 -10.22
CA ALA A 391 -17.15 4.18 -9.16
C ALA A 391 -16.16 3.17 -9.73
N VAL A 392 -14.89 3.27 -9.32
CA VAL A 392 -13.86 2.29 -9.64
C VAL A 392 -14.00 1.10 -8.69
N LEU A 393 -14.43 -0.03 -9.23
CA LEU A 393 -14.70 -1.26 -8.48
C LEU A 393 -13.53 -2.24 -8.51
N ALA A 394 -12.68 -2.19 -9.53
CA ALA A 394 -11.43 -2.94 -9.56
C ALA A 394 -10.34 -2.23 -10.36
N VAL A 395 -9.09 -2.51 -10.05
CA VAL A 395 -7.92 -2.03 -10.80
C VAL A 395 -7.08 -3.24 -11.20
N GLU A 396 -6.69 -3.33 -12.47
CA GLU A 396 -5.69 -4.28 -12.94
C GLU A 396 -4.32 -3.62 -12.90
N GLY A 397 -3.42 -4.14 -12.07
CA GLY A 397 -2.03 -3.67 -11.98
C GLY A 397 -1.09 -4.50 -12.87
N ASP A 398 0.06 -3.92 -13.24
CA ASP A 398 1.11 -4.60 -14.00
C ASP A 398 1.96 -5.59 -13.17
N GLY A 399 1.70 -5.65 -11.85
CA GLY A 399 2.47 -6.44 -10.90
C GLY A 399 3.91 -5.95 -10.77
N GLY A 400 4.20 -4.70 -11.11
CA GLY A 400 5.55 -4.15 -11.08
C GLY A 400 6.18 -4.08 -9.69
N ASP A 401 5.35 -4.10 -8.67
CA ASP A 401 5.66 -4.12 -7.24
C ASP A 401 5.89 -5.51 -6.65
N VAL A 402 5.74 -6.55 -7.47
CA VAL A 402 5.94 -7.96 -7.12
C VAL A 402 7.32 -8.42 -7.61
N GLU A 403 8.13 -8.95 -6.69
CA GLU A 403 9.38 -9.63 -7.04
C GLU A 403 9.10 -10.91 -7.84
N VAL A 404 9.99 -11.29 -8.76
CA VAL A 404 9.81 -12.51 -9.58
C VAL A 404 9.62 -13.76 -8.71
N VAL A 405 10.36 -13.86 -7.60
CA VAL A 405 10.25 -14.97 -6.64
C VAL A 405 8.88 -15.05 -5.97
N ASN A 406 8.16 -13.93 -5.91
CA ASN A 406 6.80 -13.83 -5.38
C ASN A 406 5.73 -13.98 -6.46
N GLY A 407 6.12 -14.27 -7.71
CA GLY A 407 5.20 -14.56 -8.80
C GLY A 407 4.69 -13.31 -9.50
N ARG A 408 5.60 -12.44 -9.94
CA ARG A 408 5.29 -11.23 -10.72
C ARG A 408 4.34 -11.52 -11.90
N ARG A 409 3.16 -10.88 -11.89
CA ARG A 409 2.11 -11.04 -12.90
C ARG A 409 1.08 -9.91 -12.85
N PRO A 410 0.28 -9.65 -13.90
CA PRO A 410 -0.90 -8.80 -13.79
C PRO A 410 -2.02 -9.44 -12.97
N PHE A 411 -2.67 -8.65 -12.10
CA PHE A 411 -3.77 -9.09 -11.24
C PHE A 411 -4.77 -7.97 -10.94
N LEU A 412 -6.02 -8.34 -10.63
CA LEU A 412 -7.03 -7.39 -10.16
C LEU A 412 -6.91 -7.17 -8.65
N HIS A 413 -6.49 -5.96 -8.27
CA HIS A 413 -6.49 -5.49 -6.88
C HIS A 413 -6.36 -3.96 -6.84
N PRO A 414 -7.06 -3.27 -5.93
CA PRO A 414 -8.13 -3.79 -5.08
C PRO A 414 -9.40 -4.08 -5.90
N VAL A 415 -10.18 -5.07 -5.49
CA VAL A 415 -11.55 -5.33 -5.97
C VAL A 415 -12.50 -4.95 -4.84
N ARG A 416 -13.61 -4.27 -5.15
CA ARG A 416 -14.54 -3.68 -4.17
C ARG A 416 -15.99 -4.00 -4.47
N THR A 417 -16.81 -4.04 -3.42
CA THR A 417 -18.27 -4.02 -3.51
C THR A 417 -18.79 -2.66 -4.02
N ARG A 418 -20.11 -2.57 -4.27
CA ARG A 418 -20.75 -1.32 -4.70
C ARG A 418 -20.66 -0.24 -3.63
N SER A 419 -20.72 -0.63 -2.36
CA SER A 419 -20.46 0.24 -1.22
C SER A 419 -18.98 0.42 -0.87
N GLY A 420 -18.06 -0.02 -1.74
CA GLY A 420 -16.62 0.24 -1.65
C GLY A 420 -15.87 -0.57 -0.59
N VAL A 421 -16.44 -1.69 -0.13
CA VAL A 421 -15.75 -2.62 0.78
C VAL A 421 -14.78 -3.46 -0.05
N ARG A 422 -13.50 -3.51 0.35
CA ARG A 422 -12.47 -4.28 -0.36
C ARG A 422 -12.69 -5.78 -0.14
N VAL A 423 -12.63 -6.55 -1.23
CA VAL A 423 -12.81 -8.01 -1.26
C VAL A 423 -11.60 -8.74 -1.87
N THR A 424 -10.48 -8.06 -2.07
CA THR A 424 -9.20 -8.71 -2.36
C THR A 424 -8.11 -8.25 -1.41
N ASP A 425 -7.13 -9.12 -1.22
CA ASP A 425 -5.91 -8.80 -0.50
C ASP A 425 -4.69 -9.05 -1.38
N ASP A 426 -3.57 -8.42 -1.03
CA ASP A 426 -2.36 -8.45 -1.83
C ASP A 426 -1.13 -8.28 -0.93
N HIS A 427 -0.06 -9.02 -1.22
CA HIS A 427 1.19 -9.03 -0.44
C HIS A 427 0.98 -9.25 1.07
N ALA A 428 0.01 -10.10 1.41
CA ALA A 428 -0.32 -10.40 2.79
C ALA A 428 0.91 -11.02 3.50
N PRO A 429 1.25 -10.61 4.74
CA PRO A 429 2.48 -11.04 5.41
C PRO A 429 2.61 -12.56 5.61
N ASP A 430 1.50 -13.29 5.60
CA ASP A 430 1.47 -14.75 5.69
C ASP A 430 1.86 -15.43 4.37
N HIS A 431 1.54 -14.82 3.22
CA HIS A 431 1.77 -15.37 1.88
C HIS A 431 1.96 -14.22 0.86
N VAL A 432 3.17 -13.66 0.80
CA VAL A 432 3.48 -12.48 -0.02
C VAL A 432 3.36 -12.68 -1.54
N TRP A 433 3.20 -13.92 -1.99
CA TRP A 433 3.02 -14.33 -3.40
C TRP A 433 1.55 -14.53 -3.82
N HIS A 434 0.59 -14.24 -2.93
CA HIS A 434 -0.84 -14.25 -3.24
C HIS A 434 -1.31 -12.84 -3.64
N HIS A 435 -1.85 -12.72 -4.85
CA HIS A 435 -2.17 -11.43 -5.47
C HIS A 435 -3.61 -11.41 -6.00
N GLY A 436 -4.47 -10.66 -5.31
CA GLY A 436 -5.79 -10.26 -5.79
C GLY A 436 -6.60 -11.36 -6.46
N ILE A 437 -7.19 -11.05 -7.62
CA ILE A 437 -7.71 -12.05 -8.56
C ILE A 437 -6.71 -12.20 -9.71
N SER A 438 -6.17 -13.41 -9.88
CA SER A 438 -5.20 -13.69 -10.94
C SER A 438 -5.21 -15.16 -11.37
N THR A 439 -4.58 -15.43 -12.52
CA THR A 439 -4.30 -16.79 -12.99
C THR A 439 -2.82 -17.11 -12.78
N ALA A 440 -2.52 -18.21 -12.10
CA ALA A 440 -1.14 -18.62 -11.80
C ALA A 440 -1.00 -20.14 -11.65
N LEU A 441 0.19 -20.68 -11.88
CA LEU A 441 0.50 -22.11 -11.78
C LEU A 441 1.91 -22.33 -11.20
N GLN A 442 2.06 -23.34 -10.34
CA GLN A 442 3.37 -23.63 -9.74
C GLN A 442 4.26 -24.51 -10.61
N HIS A 443 3.69 -25.39 -11.44
CA HIS A 443 4.48 -26.32 -12.26
C HIS A 443 4.13 -26.14 -13.74
N VAL A 444 4.93 -25.35 -14.46
CA VAL A 444 4.80 -25.19 -15.92
C VAL A 444 6.05 -25.70 -16.60
N GLY A 445 5.95 -26.77 -17.38
CA GLY A 445 7.11 -27.39 -18.03
C GLY A 445 6.73 -28.34 -19.15
N THR A 446 7.71 -28.99 -19.78
CA THR A 446 7.48 -29.93 -20.90
C THR A 446 7.16 -31.36 -20.46
N GLY A 447 7.07 -31.62 -19.14
CA GLY A 447 6.86 -32.94 -18.53
C GLY A 447 8.17 -33.59 -18.09
N ASP A 448 9.08 -33.84 -19.02
CA ASP A 448 10.37 -34.52 -18.74
C ASP A 448 11.52 -33.55 -18.39
N GLY A 449 11.26 -32.24 -18.41
CA GLY A 449 12.24 -31.17 -18.19
C GLY A 449 12.02 -30.40 -16.89
N PRO A 450 12.87 -29.39 -16.60
CA PRO A 450 12.67 -28.50 -15.47
C PRO A 450 11.34 -27.74 -15.59
N THR A 451 10.66 -27.56 -14.47
CA THR A 451 9.42 -26.76 -14.38
C THR A 451 9.75 -25.33 -13.96
N THR A 452 8.94 -24.39 -14.42
CA THR A 452 8.93 -22.99 -13.96
C THR A 452 7.79 -22.78 -12.97
N ASN A 453 8.10 -22.12 -11.84
CA ASN A 453 7.12 -21.63 -10.89
C ASN A 453 6.63 -20.23 -11.28
N LEU A 454 5.36 -20.12 -11.68
CA LEU A 454 4.68 -18.87 -12.03
C LEU A 454 3.62 -18.47 -10.98
N TRP A 455 3.58 -19.21 -9.86
CA TRP A 455 2.78 -18.90 -8.68
C TRP A 455 3.50 -17.95 -7.71
N GLY A 456 4.81 -18.15 -7.55
CA GLY A 456 5.62 -17.51 -6.52
C GLY A 456 5.84 -18.39 -5.29
N GLY A 457 6.65 -17.90 -4.36
CA GLY A 457 6.97 -18.58 -3.11
C GLY A 457 7.71 -19.91 -3.30
N PRO A 458 7.78 -20.76 -2.26
CA PRO A 458 8.50 -22.03 -2.34
C PRO A 458 7.82 -23.00 -3.32
N THR A 459 8.64 -23.75 -4.03
CA THR A 459 8.20 -24.77 -4.99
C THR A 459 8.02 -26.11 -4.28
N TYR A 460 6.86 -26.76 -4.45
CA TYR A 460 6.64 -28.11 -3.93
C TYR A 460 7.32 -29.15 -4.82
N LEU A 461 8.11 -30.00 -4.19
CA LEU A 461 8.74 -31.17 -4.79
C LEU A 461 8.18 -32.45 -4.14
N PRO A 462 7.83 -33.50 -4.92
CA PRO A 462 7.25 -34.72 -4.37
C PRO A 462 8.10 -35.39 -3.28
N ALA A 463 9.42 -35.35 -3.43
CA ALA A 463 10.36 -35.98 -2.49
C ALA A 463 10.70 -35.10 -1.28
N ASP A 464 10.77 -33.78 -1.48
CA ASP A 464 11.40 -32.86 -0.53
C ASP A 464 10.42 -31.84 0.08
N GLY A 465 9.15 -31.87 -0.32
CA GLY A 465 8.16 -30.89 0.11
C GLY A 465 8.45 -29.48 -0.45
N TYR A 466 8.10 -28.45 0.30
CA TYR A 466 8.32 -27.05 -0.10
C TYR A 466 9.78 -26.64 0.06
N GLN A 467 10.37 -26.12 -1.01
CA GLN A 467 11.75 -25.68 -1.04
C GLN A 467 11.86 -24.28 -1.66
N GLU A 468 12.71 -23.43 -1.07
CA GLU A 468 13.14 -22.18 -1.69
C GLU A 468 14.07 -22.51 -2.86
N ARG A 469 13.70 -22.07 -4.06
CA ARG A 469 14.39 -22.41 -5.30
C ARG A 469 14.46 -21.19 -6.20
N ASP A 470 15.52 -21.12 -6.99
CA ASP A 470 15.61 -20.20 -8.12
C ASP A 470 15.03 -20.90 -9.35
N ASP A 471 13.69 -21.02 -9.39
CA ASP A 471 12.93 -21.62 -10.50
C ASP A 471 11.72 -20.79 -10.96
N HIS A 472 11.68 -19.52 -10.55
CA HIS A 472 10.56 -18.62 -10.82
C HIS A 472 10.63 -17.97 -12.19
N GLY A 473 9.47 -17.92 -12.84
CA GLY A 473 9.21 -17.09 -14.00
C GLY A 473 8.28 -15.93 -13.65
N HIS A 474 7.80 -15.22 -14.67
CA HIS A 474 6.84 -14.14 -14.50
C HIS A 474 5.86 -14.06 -15.68
N VAL A 475 4.78 -13.30 -15.50
CA VAL A 475 3.80 -13.01 -16.55
C VAL A 475 3.88 -11.52 -16.90
N GLU A 476 3.91 -11.19 -18.19
CA GLU A 476 3.97 -9.82 -18.68
C GLU A 476 2.74 -9.46 -19.51
N HIS A 477 2.18 -8.27 -19.29
CA HIS A 477 1.18 -7.71 -20.18
C HIS A 477 1.83 -7.22 -21.49
N ARG A 478 1.34 -7.74 -22.62
CA ARG A 478 1.82 -7.39 -23.97
C ARG A 478 0.97 -6.30 -24.61
N GLY A 479 -0.29 -6.19 -24.26
CA GLY A 479 -1.17 -5.13 -24.73
C GLY A 479 -2.64 -5.53 -24.79
N PHE A 480 -3.50 -4.52 -24.95
CA PHE A 480 -4.91 -4.75 -25.23
C PHE A 480 -5.13 -5.08 -26.69
N LEU A 481 -5.85 -6.18 -26.95
CA LEU A 481 -6.36 -6.55 -28.27
C LEU A 481 -7.68 -5.82 -28.55
N GLU A 482 -8.52 -5.64 -27.54
CA GLU A 482 -9.82 -4.98 -27.64
C GLU A 482 -10.11 -4.16 -26.36
N ARG A 483 -10.73 -2.99 -26.51
CA ARG A 483 -11.19 -2.14 -25.40
C ARG A 483 -12.64 -1.72 -25.67
N GLY A 484 -13.55 -2.18 -24.83
CA GLY A 484 -14.96 -1.79 -24.83
C GLY A 484 -15.34 -1.07 -23.54
N GLU A 485 -16.59 -0.61 -23.46
CA GLU A 485 -17.10 0.12 -22.30
C GLU A 485 -17.16 -0.74 -21.02
N ARG A 486 -17.51 -2.02 -21.17
CA ARG A 486 -17.70 -2.98 -20.07
C ARG A 486 -16.92 -4.28 -20.23
N SER A 487 -15.86 -4.22 -21.04
CA SER A 487 -14.95 -5.34 -21.24
C SER A 487 -13.65 -4.92 -21.88
N TRP A 488 -12.58 -5.65 -21.63
CA TRP A 488 -11.38 -5.63 -22.47
C TRP A 488 -10.92 -7.04 -22.80
N VAL A 489 -10.14 -7.13 -23.86
CA VAL A 489 -9.37 -8.33 -24.21
C VAL A 489 -7.92 -7.93 -24.27
N GLU A 490 -7.07 -8.69 -23.59
CA GLU A 490 -5.63 -8.45 -23.52
C GLU A 490 -4.84 -9.71 -23.89
N GLU A 491 -3.58 -9.49 -24.24
CA GLU A 491 -2.58 -10.52 -24.43
C GLU A 491 -1.53 -10.42 -23.33
N LEU A 492 -1.27 -11.56 -22.68
CA LEU A 492 -0.24 -11.74 -21.68
C LEU A 492 0.73 -12.83 -22.16
N GLU A 493 1.98 -12.76 -21.72
CA GLU A 493 2.99 -13.77 -22.01
C GLU A 493 3.58 -14.31 -20.72
N TRP A 494 3.61 -15.64 -20.60
CA TRP A 494 4.16 -16.36 -19.46
C TRP A 494 5.60 -16.73 -19.78
N ILE A 495 6.55 -16.19 -19.02
CA ILE A 495 7.97 -16.24 -19.32
C ILE A 495 8.65 -17.15 -18.30
N GLY A 496 9.40 -18.12 -18.81
CA GLY A 496 10.20 -19.03 -18.00
C GLY A 496 11.34 -18.30 -17.27
N ARG A 497 11.90 -18.95 -16.25
CA ARG A 497 13.08 -18.43 -15.53
C ARG A 497 14.25 -18.10 -16.46
N ASP A 498 14.41 -18.84 -17.55
CA ASP A 498 15.46 -18.63 -18.56
C ASP A 498 15.17 -17.45 -19.52
N GLY A 499 14.07 -16.72 -19.29
CA GLY A 499 13.62 -15.60 -20.12
C GLY A 499 12.88 -16.03 -21.39
N ARG A 500 12.63 -17.33 -21.61
CA ARG A 500 11.94 -17.80 -22.80
C ARG A 500 10.42 -17.81 -22.61
N PRO A 501 9.64 -17.34 -23.61
CA PRO A 501 8.19 -17.46 -23.57
C PRO A 501 7.73 -18.93 -23.55
N LEU A 502 6.83 -19.27 -22.63
CA LEU A 502 6.24 -20.61 -22.47
C LEU A 502 4.79 -20.64 -22.98
N LEU A 503 3.96 -19.68 -22.54
CA LEU A 503 2.55 -19.58 -22.94
C LEU A 503 2.24 -18.17 -23.41
N ARG A 504 1.36 -18.08 -24.40
CA ARG A 504 0.56 -16.87 -24.65
C ARG A 504 -0.79 -17.06 -23.99
N GLU A 505 -1.18 -16.10 -23.16
CA GLU A 505 -2.52 -16.02 -22.59
C GLU A 505 -3.31 -14.92 -23.32
N ARG A 506 -4.48 -15.27 -23.85
CA ARG A 506 -5.50 -14.30 -24.22
C ARG A 506 -6.53 -14.25 -23.10
N ARG A 507 -6.68 -13.11 -22.44
CA ARG A 507 -7.62 -12.90 -21.34
C ARG A 507 -8.71 -11.92 -21.76
N ARG A 508 -9.97 -12.21 -21.42
CA ARG A 508 -11.08 -11.27 -21.52
C ARG A 508 -11.64 -11.05 -20.12
N ILE A 509 -11.70 -9.78 -19.71
CA ILE A 509 -12.40 -9.35 -18.51
C ILE A 509 -13.62 -8.56 -18.95
N SER A 510 -14.78 -8.86 -18.37
CA SER A 510 -16.04 -8.14 -18.61
C SER A 510 -16.79 -7.94 -17.31
N TRP A 511 -17.66 -6.94 -17.21
CA TRP A 511 -18.42 -6.69 -15.98
C TRP A 511 -19.77 -6.03 -16.25
N GLU A 512 -20.70 -6.23 -15.32
CA GLU A 512 -22.01 -5.60 -15.37
C GLU A 512 -22.58 -5.38 -13.97
N ALA A 513 -23.47 -4.39 -13.85
CA ALA A 513 -24.25 -4.19 -12.64
C ALA A 513 -25.19 -5.38 -12.41
N ALA A 514 -25.33 -5.78 -11.15
CA ALA A 514 -26.20 -6.87 -10.72
C ALA A 514 -27.11 -6.41 -9.57
N GLY A 515 -27.70 -5.22 -9.72
CA GLY A 515 -28.47 -4.53 -8.69
C GLY A 515 -27.71 -3.36 -8.07
N ALA A 516 -28.28 -2.78 -7.00
CA ALA A 516 -27.66 -1.64 -6.30
C ALA A 516 -26.41 -2.05 -5.51
N ASP A 517 -26.45 -3.26 -4.93
CA ASP A 517 -25.52 -3.75 -3.92
C ASP A 517 -24.57 -4.84 -4.44
N ALA A 518 -24.69 -5.21 -5.72
CA ALA A 518 -23.86 -6.25 -6.33
C ALA A 518 -23.47 -5.94 -7.77
N TRP A 519 -22.37 -6.53 -8.20
CA TRP A 519 -21.92 -6.57 -9.59
C TRP A 519 -21.26 -7.91 -9.87
N VAL A 520 -21.20 -8.26 -11.15
CA VAL A 520 -20.63 -9.52 -11.61
C VAL A 520 -19.59 -9.26 -12.69
N PHE A 521 -18.62 -10.16 -12.81
CA PHE A 521 -17.59 -10.10 -13.83
C PHE A 521 -17.43 -11.43 -14.56
N GLY A 522 -17.06 -11.36 -15.83
CA GLY A 522 -16.60 -12.50 -16.62
C GLY A 522 -15.07 -12.51 -16.66
N TRP A 523 -14.48 -13.70 -16.54
CA TRP A 523 -13.06 -13.94 -16.73
C TRP A 523 -12.88 -15.11 -17.69
N ASP A 524 -12.54 -14.81 -18.94
CA ASP A 524 -12.23 -15.82 -19.95
C ASP A 524 -10.73 -15.87 -20.18
N LEU A 525 -10.15 -17.06 -20.17
CA LEU A 525 -8.73 -17.26 -20.45
C LEU A 525 -8.53 -18.34 -21.51
N THR A 526 -7.58 -18.10 -22.40
CA THR A 526 -7.05 -19.09 -23.34
C THR A 526 -5.53 -19.15 -23.19
N LEU A 527 -5.00 -20.28 -22.75
CA LEU A 527 -3.56 -20.52 -22.62
C LEU A 527 -3.07 -21.34 -23.82
N THR A 528 -2.23 -20.74 -24.65
CA THR A 528 -1.68 -21.35 -25.85
C THR A 528 -0.17 -21.56 -25.68
N PRO A 529 0.33 -22.80 -25.71
CA PRO A 529 1.77 -23.07 -25.70
C PRO A 529 2.49 -22.39 -26.85
N LEU A 530 3.67 -21.83 -26.55
CA LEU A 530 4.63 -21.32 -27.53
C LEU A 530 5.73 -22.34 -27.86
N VAL A 531 5.59 -23.55 -27.29
CA VAL A 531 6.38 -24.75 -27.57
C VAL A 531 5.42 -25.88 -27.95
N ASP A 532 5.95 -27.00 -28.44
CA ASP A 532 5.14 -28.12 -28.97
C ASP A 532 4.13 -28.68 -27.95
N ARG A 533 4.52 -28.71 -26.67
CA ARG A 533 3.73 -29.29 -25.58
C ARG A 533 4.13 -28.67 -24.24
N LEU A 534 3.14 -28.38 -23.40
CA LEU A 534 3.34 -28.06 -21.99
C LEU A 534 2.42 -28.87 -21.09
N GLU A 535 2.92 -29.14 -19.88
CA GLU A 535 2.18 -29.64 -18.74
C GLU A 535 1.99 -28.47 -17.75
N LEU A 536 0.72 -28.22 -17.43
CA LEU A 536 0.27 -27.20 -16.51
C LEU A 536 -0.17 -27.88 -15.22
N GLY A 537 0.56 -27.67 -14.14
CA GLY A 537 0.41 -28.42 -12.90
C GLY A 537 0.35 -27.56 -11.65
N SER A 538 0.05 -28.26 -10.56
CA SER A 538 0.01 -27.79 -9.18
C SER A 538 0.82 -28.75 -8.30
N PRO A 539 1.08 -28.43 -7.03
CA PRO A 539 1.55 -29.45 -6.08
C PRO A 539 0.67 -30.69 -6.04
N GLY A 540 -0.65 -30.53 -6.16
CA GLY A 540 -1.62 -31.62 -6.16
C GLY A 540 -1.39 -32.62 -7.28
N SER A 541 -1.15 -32.10 -8.48
CA SER A 541 -0.79 -32.93 -9.63
C SER A 541 0.62 -33.54 -9.54
N HIS A 542 1.42 -33.12 -8.56
CA HIS A 542 2.76 -33.60 -8.26
C HIS A 542 2.84 -34.31 -6.90
N GLY A 543 1.72 -34.81 -6.38
CA GLY A 543 1.69 -35.71 -5.22
C GLY A 543 1.33 -35.07 -3.88
N ARG A 544 1.14 -33.75 -3.80
CA ARG A 544 0.63 -33.10 -2.58
C ARG A 544 -0.89 -33.23 -2.49
N VAL A 545 -1.41 -34.24 -1.80
CA VAL A 545 -2.86 -34.39 -1.58
C VAL A 545 -3.48 -33.08 -1.05
N GLY A 546 -4.54 -32.59 -1.71
CA GLY A 546 -5.19 -31.31 -1.37
C GLY A 546 -4.41 -30.05 -1.79
N GLY A 547 -3.30 -30.21 -2.50
CA GLY A 547 -2.44 -29.14 -2.99
C GLY A 547 -2.81 -28.61 -4.38
N GLY A 548 -4.07 -28.72 -4.79
CA GLY A 548 -4.53 -28.38 -6.15
C GLY A 548 -4.63 -26.88 -6.45
N TYR A 549 -3.85 -26.01 -5.79
CA TYR A 549 -3.88 -24.58 -6.10
C TYR A 549 -3.19 -24.32 -7.45
N GLY A 550 -3.83 -23.49 -8.27
CA GLY A 550 -3.39 -23.19 -9.63
C GLY A 550 -4.59 -23.03 -10.56
N GLY A 551 -4.50 -22.16 -11.56
CA GLY A 551 -5.65 -21.69 -12.34
C GLY A 551 -6.13 -20.33 -11.84
N LEU A 552 -7.44 -20.07 -11.88
CA LEU A 552 -8.00 -18.82 -11.37
C LEU A 552 -8.00 -18.82 -9.83
N THR A 553 -7.49 -17.74 -9.24
CA THR A 553 -7.32 -17.58 -7.80
C THR A 553 -7.85 -16.25 -7.34
N TRP A 554 -8.35 -16.21 -6.12
CA TRP A 554 -8.85 -15.02 -5.46
C TRP A 554 -8.37 -15.01 -4.01
N ARG A 555 -7.38 -14.15 -3.75
CA ARG A 555 -6.89 -13.85 -2.41
C ARG A 555 -7.84 -12.86 -1.73
N LEU A 556 -8.45 -13.27 -0.62
CA LEU A 556 -9.43 -12.50 0.13
C LEU A 556 -8.78 -11.78 1.33
N PRO A 557 -9.36 -10.67 1.83
CA PRO A 557 -8.92 -10.03 3.07
C PRO A 557 -9.11 -10.91 4.30
N ALA A 558 -8.40 -10.55 5.39
CA ALA A 558 -8.67 -11.09 6.71
C ALA A 558 -10.18 -11.04 7.01
N SER A 559 -10.75 -12.21 7.32
CA SER A 559 -12.19 -12.43 7.34
C SER A 559 -12.63 -13.03 8.67
N VAL A 560 -13.76 -12.55 9.21
CA VAL A 560 -14.38 -13.06 10.44
C VAL A 560 -15.78 -13.59 10.12
N GLY A 561 -16.17 -14.69 10.79
CA GLY A 561 -17.48 -15.32 10.57
C GLY A 561 -17.64 -15.83 9.14
N VAL A 562 -16.61 -16.49 8.62
CA VAL A 562 -16.60 -17.02 7.24
C VAL A 562 -17.65 -18.11 7.09
N ASP A 563 -18.50 -17.95 6.09
CA ASP A 563 -19.39 -18.97 5.58
C ASP A 563 -19.02 -19.24 4.12
N VAL A 564 -18.38 -20.39 3.88
CA VAL A 564 -17.99 -20.86 2.55
C VAL A 564 -18.85 -22.07 2.18
N ARG A 565 -19.44 -22.03 0.98
CA ARG A 565 -20.48 -23.00 0.62
C ARG A 565 -20.67 -23.16 -0.89
N THR A 566 -21.30 -24.27 -1.24
CA THR A 566 -21.83 -24.61 -2.56
C THR A 566 -23.31 -25.02 -2.37
N PRO A 567 -24.08 -25.33 -3.43
CA PRO A 567 -25.45 -25.81 -3.28
C PRO A 567 -25.64 -27.04 -2.39
N THR A 568 -24.58 -27.83 -2.20
CA THR A 568 -24.66 -29.14 -1.53
C THR A 568 -23.65 -29.34 -0.40
N ALA A 569 -22.73 -28.40 -0.17
CA ALA A 569 -21.68 -28.50 0.83
C ALA A 569 -21.40 -27.16 1.51
N SER A 570 -20.98 -27.20 2.77
CA SER A 570 -20.60 -26.02 3.55
C SER A 570 -19.38 -26.33 4.41
N GLY A 571 -18.53 -25.32 4.58
CA GLY A 571 -17.28 -25.40 5.33
C GLY A 571 -16.09 -25.81 4.47
N GLU A 572 -14.90 -25.41 4.89
CA GLU A 572 -13.66 -25.60 4.14
C GLU A 572 -13.45 -27.05 3.69
N ASP A 573 -13.52 -28.01 4.63
CA ASP A 573 -13.23 -29.42 4.37
C ASP A 573 -14.18 -30.06 3.34
N ALA A 574 -15.46 -29.68 3.35
CA ALA A 574 -16.47 -30.26 2.46
C ALA A 574 -16.46 -29.61 1.07
N VAL A 575 -16.04 -28.35 0.99
CA VAL A 575 -16.03 -27.57 -0.26
C VAL A 575 -14.70 -27.72 -1.00
N HIS A 576 -13.58 -27.79 -0.29
CA HIS A 576 -12.26 -27.92 -0.89
C HIS A 576 -12.11 -29.23 -1.67
N GLY A 577 -11.85 -29.12 -2.97
CA GLY A 577 -11.77 -30.25 -3.90
C GLY A 577 -13.10 -30.77 -4.41
N SER A 578 -14.21 -30.16 -4.00
CA SER A 578 -15.53 -30.47 -4.56
C SER A 578 -15.72 -29.84 -5.93
N THR A 579 -16.58 -30.44 -6.75
CA THR A 579 -17.06 -29.87 -8.02
C THR A 579 -18.53 -29.51 -7.84
N ALA A 580 -18.87 -28.23 -8.03
CA ALA A 580 -20.23 -27.73 -7.88
C ALA A 580 -20.48 -26.54 -8.83
N PRO A 581 -21.73 -26.23 -9.21
CA PRO A 581 -22.03 -25.16 -10.17
C PRO A 581 -21.51 -23.78 -9.76
N TRP A 582 -21.45 -23.51 -8.46
CA TRP A 582 -20.88 -22.29 -7.90
C TRP A 582 -20.30 -22.53 -6.51
N LEU A 583 -19.42 -21.60 -6.12
CA LEU A 583 -18.85 -21.44 -4.79
C LEU A 583 -19.16 -20.02 -4.30
N ALA A 584 -19.59 -19.88 -3.05
CA ALA A 584 -19.80 -18.60 -2.39
C ALA A 584 -18.98 -18.50 -1.10
N TRP A 585 -18.55 -17.28 -0.80
CA TRP A 585 -17.89 -16.90 0.45
C TRP A 585 -18.56 -15.65 1.00
N SER A 586 -19.14 -15.76 2.20
CA SER A 586 -19.72 -14.63 2.92
C SER A 586 -18.97 -14.42 4.24
N ALA A 587 -18.53 -13.18 4.52
CA ALA A 587 -17.78 -12.87 5.72
C ALA A 587 -17.91 -11.40 6.12
N SER A 588 -17.52 -11.09 7.35
CA SER A 588 -17.20 -9.72 7.77
C SER A 588 -15.72 -9.47 7.48
N VAL A 589 -15.43 -8.42 6.71
CA VAL A 589 -14.07 -7.96 6.35
C VAL A 589 -13.89 -6.51 6.80
N PRO A 590 -12.67 -5.95 6.81
CA PRO A 590 -12.48 -4.53 7.06
C PRO A 590 -13.36 -3.67 6.14
N GLY A 591 -14.29 -2.93 6.74
CA GLY A 591 -15.22 -2.04 6.04
C GLY A 591 -16.66 -2.54 5.91
N GLY A 592 -16.96 -3.82 6.15
CA GLY A 592 -18.35 -4.30 6.13
C GLY A 592 -18.51 -5.81 5.95
N GLU A 593 -19.78 -6.25 5.91
CA GLU A 593 -20.11 -7.62 5.48
C GLU A 593 -20.16 -7.70 3.96
N VAL A 594 -19.70 -8.83 3.41
CA VAL A 594 -19.60 -9.05 1.96
C VAL A 594 -19.96 -10.47 1.59
N THR A 595 -20.37 -10.65 0.34
CA THR A 595 -20.45 -11.96 -0.33
C THR A 595 -19.72 -11.90 -1.66
N VAL A 596 -18.83 -12.85 -1.89
CA VAL A 596 -18.21 -13.09 -3.18
C VAL A 596 -18.52 -14.48 -3.67
N GLY A 597 -18.44 -14.70 -4.98
CA GLY A 597 -18.66 -16.03 -5.54
C GLY A 597 -18.02 -16.24 -6.89
N LEU A 598 -17.89 -17.52 -7.26
CA LEU A 598 -17.34 -17.98 -8.54
C LEU A 598 -18.21 -19.10 -9.09
N ALA A 599 -18.39 -19.11 -10.41
CA ALA A 599 -19.04 -20.18 -11.17
C ALA A 599 -18.28 -20.43 -12.47
N GLY A 600 -18.26 -21.69 -12.92
CA GLY A 600 -17.83 -22.03 -14.27
C GLY A 600 -18.92 -21.62 -15.27
N ALA A 601 -18.57 -20.78 -16.23
CA ALA A 601 -19.52 -20.29 -17.25
C ALA A 601 -19.69 -21.26 -18.44
N ASP A 602 -18.88 -22.33 -18.49
CA ASP A 602 -19.03 -23.45 -19.41
C ASP A 602 -18.84 -24.80 -18.69
N ALA A 603 -19.22 -25.90 -19.36
CA ALA A 603 -19.19 -27.24 -18.77
C ALA A 603 -17.76 -27.73 -18.44
N THR A 604 -16.76 -27.27 -19.20
CA THR A 604 -15.35 -27.63 -18.96
C THR A 604 -14.85 -26.99 -17.67
N THR A 605 -15.14 -25.71 -17.49
CA THR A 605 -14.74 -24.93 -16.31
C THR A 605 -15.54 -25.35 -15.08
N ALA A 606 -16.84 -25.64 -15.23
CA ALA A 606 -17.67 -26.12 -14.13
C ALA A 606 -17.28 -27.52 -13.63
N ALA A 607 -16.44 -28.24 -14.36
CA ALA A 607 -15.89 -29.53 -13.95
C ALA A 607 -14.60 -29.41 -13.11
N ASP A 608 -13.93 -28.24 -13.10
CA ASP A 608 -12.73 -28.03 -12.30
C ASP A 608 -13.09 -28.07 -10.79
N PRO A 609 -12.26 -28.69 -9.94
CA PRO A 609 -12.48 -28.68 -8.49
C PRO A 609 -12.25 -27.30 -7.86
N TRP A 610 -13.04 -26.96 -6.85
CA TRP A 610 -12.86 -25.72 -6.09
C TRP A 610 -11.63 -25.81 -5.16
N PHE A 611 -10.77 -24.80 -5.19
CA PHE A 611 -9.72 -24.60 -4.20
C PHE A 611 -10.20 -23.61 -3.14
N VAL A 612 -10.14 -23.98 -1.86
CA VAL A 612 -10.64 -23.16 -0.75
C VAL A 612 -9.68 -23.25 0.41
N ARG A 613 -9.39 -22.11 1.02
CA ARG A 613 -8.71 -21.99 2.31
C ARG A 613 -9.46 -20.97 3.15
N VAL A 614 -9.85 -21.38 4.35
CA VAL A 614 -10.37 -20.49 5.42
C VAL A 614 -9.33 -20.44 6.52
N THR A 615 -8.87 -21.62 6.94
CA THR A 615 -7.83 -21.80 7.94
C THR A 615 -6.46 -21.50 7.34
N GLY A 616 -5.63 -20.80 8.11
CA GLY A 616 -4.31 -20.34 7.68
C GLY A 616 -4.39 -19.05 6.89
N TYR A 617 -5.15 -19.04 5.78
CA TYR A 617 -5.31 -17.84 4.96
C TYR A 617 -6.65 -17.87 4.20
N PRO A 618 -7.34 -16.72 4.05
CA PRO A 618 -8.59 -16.66 3.30
C PRO A 618 -8.35 -16.60 1.78
N GLY A 619 -8.87 -17.57 1.04
CA GLY A 619 -8.76 -17.61 -0.41
C GLY A 619 -9.64 -18.66 -1.07
N ILE A 620 -10.11 -18.35 -2.28
CA ILE A 620 -10.89 -19.25 -3.13
C ILE A 620 -10.29 -19.30 -4.53
N GLY A 621 -10.60 -20.33 -5.30
CA GLY A 621 -10.14 -20.45 -6.68
C GLY A 621 -10.68 -21.70 -7.37
N SER A 622 -10.38 -21.83 -8.65
CA SER A 622 -10.71 -22.99 -9.48
C SER A 622 -9.44 -23.72 -9.86
N ALA A 623 -9.30 -24.97 -9.44
CA ALA A 623 -8.11 -25.78 -9.65
C ALA A 623 -8.04 -26.28 -11.09
N LEU A 624 -7.16 -25.67 -11.90
CA LEU A 624 -6.92 -26.14 -13.26
C LEU A 624 -6.33 -27.57 -13.26
N ALA A 625 -5.44 -27.86 -12.31
CA ALA A 625 -4.78 -29.14 -12.13
C ALA A 625 -4.93 -29.60 -10.68
N TRP A 626 -5.89 -30.48 -10.40
CA TRP A 626 -6.14 -30.94 -9.04
C TRP A 626 -5.23 -32.10 -8.64
N ASP A 627 -5.35 -33.26 -9.30
CA ASP A 627 -4.59 -34.48 -9.06
C ASP A 627 -3.71 -34.89 -10.25
N ARG A 628 -3.89 -34.25 -11.42
CA ARG A 628 -3.15 -34.52 -12.65
C ARG A 628 -2.84 -33.23 -13.41
N PRO A 629 -1.68 -33.13 -14.07
CA PRO A 629 -1.36 -31.96 -14.89
C PRO A 629 -2.31 -31.88 -16.10
N VAL A 630 -2.66 -30.66 -16.49
CA VAL A 630 -3.34 -30.41 -17.76
C VAL A 630 -2.29 -30.30 -18.86
N VAL A 631 -2.40 -31.17 -19.85
CA VAL A 631 -1.53 -31.16 -21.02
C VAL A 631 -2.14 -30.27 -22.09
N THR A 632 -1.33 -29.43 -22.72
CA THR A 632 -1.76 -28.57 -23.83
C THR A 632 -0.73 -28.51 -24.94
N THR A 633 -1.20 -28.25 -26.16
CA THR A 633 -0.39 -28.06 -27.36
C THR A 633 -0.89 -26.82 -28.11
N PRO A 634 -0.14 -26.24 -29.07
CA PRO A 634 -0.63 -25.13 -29.88
C PRO A 634 -1.95 -25.43 -30.62
N ALA A 635 -2.20 -26.70 -30.96
CA ALA A 635 -3.43 -27.14 -31.62
C ALA A 635 -4.61 -27.35 -30.64
N ASP A 636 -4.33 -27.52 -29.35
CA ASP A 636 -5.32 -27.77 -28.30
C ASP A 636 -5.01 -26.88 -27.07
N PRO A 637 -5.30 -25.57 -27.17
CA PRO A 637 -5.06 -24.62 -26.09
C PRO A 637 -6.07 -24.82 -24.95
N VAL A 638 -5.62 -24.60 -23.70
CA VAL A 638 -6.52 -24.64 -22.54
C VAL A 638 -7.44 -23.43 -22.56
N ARG A 639 -8.73 -23.65 -22.38
CA ARG A 639 -9.74 -22.58 -22.25
C ARG A 639 -10.51 -22.75 -20.95
N ARG A 640 -10.75 -21.64 -20.25
CA ARG A 640 -11.65 -21.55 -19.10
C ARG A 640 -12.44 -20.25 -19.16
N SER A 641 -13.70 -20.31 -18.72
CA SER A 641 -14.62 -19.18 -18.67
C SER A 641 -15.31 -19.17 -17.31
N PHE A 642 -15.18 -18.06 -16.59
CA PHE A 642 -15.71 -17.91 -15.23
C PHE A 642 -16.69 -16.74 -15.17
N ARG A 643 -17.66 -16.85 -14.27
CA ARG A 643 -18.49 -15.73 -13.79
C ARG A 643 -18.21 -15.54 -12.31
N GLY A 644 -17.82 -14.33 -11.93
CA GLY A 644 -17.58 -13.94 -10.55
C GLY A 644 -18.64 -12.97 -10.03
N LEU A 645 -18.90 -13.00 -8.73
CA LEU A 645 -19.85 -12.16 -8.02
C LEU A 645 -19.12 -11.38 -6.93
N VAL A 646 -19.43 -10.09 -6.81
CA VAL A 646 -19.02 -9.23 -5.70
C VAL A 646 -20.24 -8.47 -5.20
N ALA A 647 -20.58 -8.64 -3.93
CA ALA A 647 -21.76 -8.05 -3.31
C ALA A 647 -21.51 -7.54 -1.90
N ASP A 648 -22.24 -6.48 -1.56
CA ASP A 648 -22.41 -6.01 -0.18
C ASP A 648 -23.31 -6.96 0.61
N GLY A 649 -22.99 -7.16 1.88
CA GLY A 649 -23.77 -7.98 2.81
C GLY A 649 -23.65 -9.49 2.59
N ARG A 650 -24.43 -10.25 3.38
CA ARG A 650 -24.52 -11.70 3.28
C ARG A 650 -25.71 -12.10 2.41
N LEU A 651 -25.45 -12.69 1.26
CA LEU A 651 -26.49 -13.18 0.35
C LEU A 651 -26.85 -14.64 0.66
N ASP A 652 -28.11 -15.01 0.39
CA ASP A 652 -28.57 -16.40 0.44
C ASP A 652 -28.22 -17.17 -0.85
N ASP A 653 -28.37 -18.49 -0.81
CA ASP A 653 -28.00 -19.38 -1.92
C ASP A 653 -28.84 -19.17 -3.17
N ALA A 654 -30.11 -18.81 -3.03
CA ALA A 654 -31.00 -18.56 -4.15
C ALA A 654 -30.54 -17.31 -4.93
N THR A 655 -30.20 -16.25 -4.20
CA THR A 655 -29.69 -15.01 -4.78
C THR A 655 -28.32 -15.23 -5.41
N VAL A 656 -27.41 -15.94 -4.73
CA VAL A 656 -26.09 -16.30 -5.30
C VAL A 656 -26.26 -17.07 -6.61
N ALA A 657 -27.13 -18.10 -6.63
CA ALA A 657 -27.37 -18.92 -7.81
C ALA A 657 -27.96 -18.10 -8.97
N GLU A 658 -28.88 -17.18 -8.68
CA GLU A 658 -29.46 -16.27 -9.68
C GLU A 658 -28.40 -15.35 -10.29
N LEU A 659 -27.58 -14.70 -9.47
CA LEU A 659 -26.57 -13.73 -9.92
C LEU A 659 -25.42 -14.39 -10.69
N LEU A 660 -25.02 -15.60 -10.28
CA LEU A 660 -23.99 -16.39 -10.96
C LEU A 660 -24.52 -17.23 -12.12
N ALA A 661 -25.82 -17.23 -12.38
CA ALA A 661 -26.37 -17.90 -13.56
C ALA A 661 -25.75 -17.30 -14.84
N PRO A 662 -25.49 -18.13 -15.86
CA PRO A 662 -25.04 -17.61 -17.15
C PRO A 662 -26.06 -16.60 -17.67
N ALA A 663 -25.60 -15.43 -18.12
CA ALA A 663 -26.47 -14.50 -18.81
C ALA A 663 -27.16 -15.24 -19.97
N ALA A 664 -28.49 -15.15 -20.06
CA ALA A 664 -29.24 -15.73 -21.17
C ALA A 664 -28.58 -15.25 -22.47
N ALA A 665 -28.15 -16.19 -23.33
CA ALA A 665 -27.37 -15.89 -24.51
C ALA A 665 -28.10 -14.85 -25.38
N ALA A 666 -27.73 -13.58 -25.26
CA ALA A 666 -27.96 -12.63 -26.32
C ALA A 666 -27.11 -13.10 -27.50
N ASP A 667 -27.75 -13.29 -28.65
CA ASP A 667 -27.21 -13.85 -29.89
C ASP A 667 -25.73 -13.49 -30.10
N ARG A 668 -24.83 -14.46 -29.87
CA ARG A 668 -23.42 -14.38 -30.27
C ARG A 668 -23.28 -14.74 -31.76
N THR A 669 -24.10 -14.12 -32.59
CA THR A 669 -23.99 -14.12 -34.05
C THR A 669 -24.00 -12.68 -34.57
N ALA A 670 -22.83 -12.05 -34.53
CA ALA A 670 -22.46 -10.93 -35.40
C ALA A 670 -20.95 -10.90 -35.57
#